data_AF-A0A7Y7UQ92-F1
#
_entry.id   AF-A0A7Y7UQ92-F1
#
_cell.length_a   1.000
_cell.length_b   1.000
_cell.length_c   1.000
_cell.angle_alpha   90.00
_cell.angle_beta   90.00
_cell.angle_gamma   90.00
#
_symmetry.space_group_name_H-M   'P 1'
#
loop_
_entity.id
_entity.type
_entity.pdbx_description
1 polymer ?
#
loop_
_entity_poly.entity_id
_entity_poly.type
_entity_poly.pdbx_seq_one_letter_code
_entity_poly.pdbx_strand_id
1 'polypeptide(L)'
;MRRTKRALWTAAATLAWVALPVTANAAPDKADPLAPTGRWSANQDGQAALPPMGWNSWNAFNSDVDEDKVMASARLIVDKGLREAGYRYINIDDGWWLRRRQPDGRLVIRADKFPSAAAGANQQTSFRPLTDRLHAMGFKAGIYSDIGRNSCGQVYTPNFANQPEGTIAEREVGLYGHIDQDIALYFREWGFDYIKVDGCGIRGLGKDSEHVRKGDYRALTPLIDMNSLARTDIPAVRSLYEQVATALRRENPDGDYLFSLCLWGSSDVRSWGKQIGNVSRTSDDITAHWSRMLTNLDTSATRALYAHPHTWNDPDMLFIGSGDFDANHMTEARSHFAMWAMMNAPLLIGFDLRKANAEQIALLGNRAIIALNQDAAGNQAVPAYLSDDVQIFVKSLANGDKAVAILNRTAAPIQPMLTTDHLKLRGEVELTDLWTGAKSRFSGETKLTLAPHQTLIYRVTGAHRLADGHYLSEAPSDVNPAEDGIALPEGDPTIHHELSPWGGSKGPGDFPQYGGWGGAQADRTPFGRPLRLMGKVYDTGIGVLANSRLEVRNRGQSRFAATVGIDDSATARGRRVVFAVYGDGQLLARSRPVSLNEAPAAIQADVRGRQIVELVARSDSAPDAPLPVVWGDARLTD
;
A
#
# COMPACT_ATOMS: atom_id res chain seq x y z
N MET A 1 -77.85 28.86 39.54
CA MET A 1 -77.81 30.28 39.11
C MET A 1 -76.72 31.00 39.88
N ARG A 2 -75.62 31.41 39.23
CA ARG A 2 -74.96 32.71 39.41
C ARG A 2 -73.55 32.67 38.85
N ARG A 3 -73.34 33.60 37.92
CA ARG A 3 -72.08 33.97 37.29
C ARG A 3 -71.21 34.79 38.25
N THR A 4 -69.92 34.46 38.22
CA THR A 4 -68.74 35.35 38.12
C THR A 4 -68.37 36.27 39.28
N LYS A 5 -67.12 36.20 39.74
CA LYS A 5 -65.93 36.94 39.23
C LYS A 5 -64.67 36.55 40.03
N ARG A 6 -63.53 36.81 39.40
CA ARG A 6 -62.14 36.42 39.70
C ARG A 6 -61.58 36.94 41.03
N ALA A 7 -60.60 36.21 41.57
CA ALA A 7 -59.41 36.76 42.23
C ALA A 7 -58.23 35.78 42.07
N LEU A 8 -57.06 36.30 41.65
CA LEU A 8 -55.78 35.58 41.54
C LEU A 8 -55.17 35.37 42.92
N TRP A 9 -54.63 34.18 43.19
CA TRP A 9 -53.51 33.99 44.12
C TRP A 9 -52.57 32.91 43.58
N THR A 10 -51.29 33.25 43.55
CA THR A 10 -50.11 32.44 43.20
C THR A 10 -49.89 31.32 44.22
N ALA A 11 -49.66 30.09 43.74
CA ALA A 11 -49.19 28.97 44.55
C ALA A 11 -47.83 28.48 44.04
N ALA A 12 -46.80 28.66 44.86
CA ALA A 12 -45.49 28.03 44.69
C ALA A 12 -45.60 26.57 45.15
N ALA A 13 -45.25 25.63 44.28
CA ALA A 13 -45.14 24.21 44.60
C ALA A 13 -43.67 23.82 44.71
N THR A 14 -43.25 23.45 45.91
CA THR A 14 -41.96 22.86 46.25
C THR A 14 -41.87 21.43 45.69
N LEU A 15 -41.04 21.20 44.67
CA LEU A 15 -40.64 19.85 44.25
C LEU A 15 -39.45 19.36 45.09
N ALA A 16 -39.68 18.30 45.86
CA ALA A 16 -38.61 17.54 46.50
C ALA A 16 -37.79 16.78 45.44
N TRP A 17 -36.49 17.05 45.39
CA TRP A 17 -35.54 16.32 44.56
C TRP A 17 -35.07 15.05 45.29
N VAL A 18 -35.37 13.89 44.69
CA VAL A 18 -34.74 12.62 45.05
C VAL A 18 -33.38 12.57 44.34
N ALA A 19 -32.29 12.62 45.09
CA ALA A 19 -30.94 12.47 44.55
C ALA A 19 -30.67 10.98 44.27
N LEU A 20 -30.58 10.62 42.98
CA LEU A 20 -29.99 9.36 42.54
C LEU A 20 -28.46 9.51 42.50
N PRO A 21 -27.68 8.51 42.93
CA PRO A 21 -26.22 8.59 42.93
C PRO A 21 -25.72 8.59 41.48
N VAL A 22 -25.00 9.64 41.11
CA VAL A 22 -24.22 9.69 39.88
C VAL A 22 -23.04 8.75 40.05
N THR A 23 -23.12 7.54 39.49
CA THR A 23 -21.92 6.73 39.24
C THR A 23 -21.15 7.42 38.13
N ALA A 24 -20.01 8.02 38.47
CA ALA A 24 -19.06 8.49 37.48
C ALA A 24 -18.60 7.30 36.65
N ASN A 25 -19.07 7.21 35.40
CA ASN A 25 -18.46 6.32 34.41
C ASN A 25 -17.02 6.81 34.21
N ALA A 26 -16.05 6.11 34.79
CA ALA A 26 -14.66 6.22 34.38
C ALA A 26 -14.61 5.99 32.86
N ALA A 27 -13.95 6.89 32.13
CA ALA A 27 -13.61 6.64 30.74
C ALA A 27 -12.84 5.30 30.69
N PRO A 28 -13.10 4.42 29.70
CA PRO A 28 -12.35 3.18 29.59
C PRO A 28 -10.86 3.52 29.53
N ASP A 29 -10.06 2.89 30.40
CA ASP A 29 -8.59 2.98 30.35
C ASP A 29 -8.16 2.74 28.90
N LYS A 30 -7.36 3.66 28.33
CA LYS A 30 -6.80 3.49 26.99
C LYS A 30 -6.06 2.15 26.98
N ALA A 31 -6.53 1.21 26.16
CA ALA A 31 -5.85 -0.06 25.95
C ALA A 31 -4.39 0.21 25.56
N ASP A 32 -3.45 -0.48 26.22
CA ASP A 32 -2.03 -0.37 25.90
C ASP A 32 -1.78 -0.91 24.48
N PRO A 33 -1.39 -0.07 23.50
CA PRO A 33 -1.25 -0.49 22.10
C PRO A 33 -0.14 -1.55 21.91
N LEU A 34 0.79 -1.63 22.86
CA LEU A 34 1.89 -2.59 22.86
C LEU A 34 1.56 -3.88 23.62
N ALA A 35 0.35 -4.03 24.16
CA ALA A 35 -0.08 -5.28 24.77
C ALA A 35 -0.07 -6.40 23.72
N PRO A 36 0.49 -7.58 24.01
CA PRO A 36 0.51 -8.69 23.07
C PRO A 36 -0.92 -9.22 22.84
N THR A 37 -1.28 -9.51 21.60
CA THR A 37 -2.61 -9.99 21.21
C THR A 37 -2.65 -11.45 20.81
N GLY A 38 -1.50 -12.05 20.46
CA GLY A 38 -1.41 -13.37 19.86
C GLY A 38 -2.13 -13.49 18.51
N ARG A 39 -2.37 -12.37 17.82
CA ARG A 39 -3.15 -12.32 16.57
C ARG A 39 -2.36 -11.59 15.49
N TRP A 40 -2.70 -11.91 14.25
CA TRP A 40 -2.26 -11.17 13.08
C TRP A 40 -3.24 -10.02 12.80
N SER A 41 -2.76 -8.78 12.79
CA SER A 41 -3.60 -7.57 12.66
C SER A 41 -3.69 -7.02 11.24
N ALA A 42 -2.83 -7.43 10.31
CA ALA A 42 -2.99 -7.05 8.91
C ALA A 42 -4.16 -7.81 8.25
N ASN A 43 -4.79 -7.16 7.27
CA ASN A 43 -6.00 -7.61 6.59
C ASN A 43 -5.84 -9.03 6.03
N GLN A 44 -6.88 -9.85 6.19
CA GLN A 44 -6.98 -11.19 5.64
C GLN A 44 -8.24 -11.38 4.78
N ASP A 45 -9.06 -10.33 4.64
CA ASP A 45 -10.27 -10.33 3.82
C ASP A 45 -9.93 -10.03 2.35
N GLY A 46 -10.82 -10.40 1.43
CA GLY A 46 -10.71 -10.07 0.01
C GLY A 46 -9.75 -10.96 -0.82
N GLN A 47 -9.86 -10.87 -2.14
CA GLN A 47 -9.18 -11.69 -3.15
C GLN A 47 -7.80 -11.14 -3.55
N ALA A 48 -6.90 -11.03 -2.57
CA ALA A 48 -5.54 -10.53 -2.77
C ALA A 48 -4.45 -11.38 -2.09
N ALA A 49 -4.66 -12.69 -1.96
CA ALA A 49 -3.62 -13.61 -1.45
C ALA A 49 -2.27 -13.50 -2.19
N LEU A 50 -2.33 -13.10 -3.48
CA LEU A 50 -1.20 -12.67 -4.30
C LEU A 50 -1.50 -11.26 -4.87
N PRO A 51 -0.47 -10.49 -5.28
CA PRO A 51 -0.68 -9.17 -5.88
C PRO A 51 -1.63 -9.25 -7.08
N PRO A 52 -2.60 -8.34 -7.20
CA PRO A 52 -3.56 -8.40 -8.31
C PRO A 52 -2.89 -8.04 -9.64
N MET A 53 -3.30 -8.74 -10.70
CA MET A 53 -2.87 -8.48 -12.07
C MET A 53 -4.08 -8.19 -12.95
N GLY A 54 -3.97 -7.20 -13.83
CA GLY A 54 -5.10 -6.77 -14.64
C GLY A 54 -4.80 -5.59 -15.56
N TRP A 55 -5.84 -4.84 -15.87
CA TRP A 55 -5.79 -3.65 -16.72
C TRP A 55 -6.69 -2.56 -16.13
N ASN A 56 -6.28 -1.31 -16.26
CA ASN A 56 -7.06 -0.14 -15.85
C ASN A 56 -7.10 0.89 -16.99
N SER A 57 -8.27 1.53 -17.19
CA SER A 57 -8.53 2.43 -18.31
C SER A 57 -7.82 3.79 -18.26
N TRP A 58 -7.40 4.26 -17.08
CA TRP A 58 -7.04 5.66 -16.86
C TRP A 58 -5.86 6.13 -17.72
N ASN A 59 -4.72 5.46 -17.65
CA ASN A 59 -3.52 5.87 -18.38
C ASN A 59 -3.69 5.83 -19.91
N ALA A 60 -4.62 4.99 -20.40
CA ALA A 60 -4.91 4.84 -21.82
C ALA A 60 -5.88 5.91 -22.34
N PHE A 61 -6.89 6.26 -21.54
CA PHE A 61 -8.08 6.98 -22.01
C PHE A 61 -8.48 8.19 -21.16
N ASN A 62 -7.86 8.39 -19.99
CA ASN A 62 -8.32 9.30 -18.95
C ASN A 62 -9.83 9.09 -18.71
N SER A 63 -10.60 10.18 -18.62
CA SER A 63 -12.05 10.16 -18.49
C SER A 63 -12.80 9.79 -19.78
N ASP A 64 -12.13 9.75 -20.95
CA ASP A 64 -12.76 9.35 -22.22
C ASP A 64 -12.85 7.81 -22.36
N VAL A 65 -13.38 7.15 -21.34
CA VAL A 65 -13.63 5.69 -21.35
C VAL A 65 -15.01 5.37 -21.94
N ASP A 66 -15.09 4.28 -22.70
CA ASP A 66 -16.34 3.75 -23.25
C ASP A 66 -16.30 2.21 -23.28
N GLU A 67 -17.47 1.59 -23.49
CA GLU A 67 -17.63 0.13 -23.47
C GLU A 67 -16.80 -0.57 -24.54
N ASP A 68 -16.68 0.01 -25.74
CA ASP A 68 -15.94 -0.60 -26.84
C ASP A 68 -14.44 -0.66 -26.54
N LYS A 69 -13.88 0.41 -25.96
CA LYS A 69 -12.49 0.45 -25.47
C LYS A 69 -12.25 -0.61 -24.40
N VAL A 70 -13.12 -0.70 -23.39
CA VAL A 70 -13.01 -1.68 -22.29
C VAL A 70 -13.07 -3.12 -22.84
N MET A 71 -14.05 -3.42 -23.68
CA MET A 71 -14.22 -4.76 -24.26
C MET A 71 -13.12 -5.10 -25.27
N ALA A 72 -12.55 -4.13 -25.98
CA ALA A 72 -11.39 -4.34 -26.82
C ALA A 72 -10.14 -4.72 -26.01
N SER A 73 -9.86 -4.02 -24.90
CA SER A 73 -8.76 -4.37 -23.99
C SER A 73 -8.95 -5.77 -23.42
N ALA A 74 -10.16 -6.11 -22.93
CA ALA A 74 -10.45 -7.44 -22.40
C ALA A 74 -10.23 -8.55 -23.44
N ARG A 75 -10.71 -8.38 -24.69
CA ARG A 75 -10.49 -9.34 -25.77
C ARG A 75 -8.99 -9.52 -26.07
N LEU A 76 -8.24 -8.43 -26.16
CA LEU A 76 -6.80 -8.50 -26.43
C LEU A 76 -6.02 -9.20 -25.30
N ILE A 77 -6.44 -9.06 -24.04
CA ILE A 77 -5.83 -9.80 -22.93
C ILE A 77 -6.02 -11.32 -23.10
N VAL A 78 -7.17 -11.76 -23.60
CA VAL A 78 -7.41 -13.17 -23.95
C VAL A 78 -6.60 -13.57 -25.19
N ASP A 79 -6.77 -12.85 -26.30
CA ASP A 79 -6.20 -13.19 -27.61
C ASP A 79 -4.67 -13.22 -27.61
N LYS A 80 -4.04 -12.43 -26.74
CA LYS A 80 -2.59 -12.34 -26.58
C LYS A 80 -2.03 -13.26 -25.49
N GLY A 81 -2.87 -14.08 -24.85
CA GLY A 81 -2.45 -15.04 -23.82
C GLY A 81 -2.07 -14.42 -22.48
N LEU A 82 -2.42 -13.14 -22.25
CA LEU A 82 -2.12 -12.43 -21.01
C LEU A 82 -3.03 -12.90 -19.88
N ARG A 83 -4.28 -13.29 -20.17
CA ARG A 83 -5.16 -13.87 -19.14
C ARG A 83 -4.55 -15.13 -18.52
N GLU A 84 -3.98 -16.00 -19.34
CA GLU A 84 -3.29 -17.22 -18.92
C GLU A 84 -1.97 -16.93 -18.19
N ALA A 85 -1.40 -15.73 -18.36
CA ALA A 85 -0.27 -15.25 -17.59
C ALA A 85 -0.68 -14.68 -16.21
N GLY A 86 -1.98 -14.46 -15.96
CA GLY A 86 -2.52 -14.05 -14.66
C GLY A 86 -3.34 -12.76 -14.67
N TYR A 87 -3.35 -12.00 -15.78
CA TYR A 87 -4.10 -10.75 -15.89
C TYR A 87 -5.62 -11.01 -15.87
N ARG A 88 -6.27 -10.75 -14.73
CA ARG A 88 -7.66 -11.15 -14.48
C ARG A 88 -8.62 -10.00 -14.17
N TYR A 89 -8.12 -8.85 -13.74
CA TYR A 89 -8.97 -7.69 -13.41
C TYR A 89 -9.09 -6.73 -14.60
N ILE A 90 -10.31 -6.32 -14.93
CA ILE A 90 -10.61 -5.29 -15.94
C ILE A 90 -11.28 -4.12 -15.22
N ASN A 91 -10.51 -3.06 -14.97
CA ASN A 91 -10.92 -1.94 -14.13
C ASN A 91 -11.33 -0.73 -14.97
N ILE A 92 -12.51 -0.19 -14.69
CA ILE A 92 -13.01 1.07 -15.24
C ILE A 92 -12.70 2.18 -14.23
N ASP A 93 -11.88 3.14 -14.65
CA ASP A 93 -11.51 4.31 -13.83
C ASP A 93 -12.50 5.48 -14.01
N ASP A 94 -12.16 6.71 -13.59
CA ASP A 94 -13.04 7.88 -13.66
C ASP A 94 -13.60 8.14 -15.08
N GLY A 95 -14.79 8.77 -15.16
CA GLY A 95 -15.47 9.16 -16.41
C GLY A 95 -16.73 8.35 -16.75
N TRP A 96 -17.04 7.29 -15.99
CA TRP A 96 -18.15 6.38 -16.30
C TRP A 96 -19.55 6.89 -15.90
N TRP A 97 -19.62 7.73 -14.87
CA TRP A 97 -20.87 8.29 -14.33
C TRP A 97 -21.36 9.49 -15.12
N LEU A 98 -22.68 9.61 -15.28
CA LEU A 98 -23.33 10.81 -15.79
C LEU A 98 -23.60 11.80 -14.65
N ARG A 99 -24.25 11.31 -13.59
CA ARG A 99 -24.70 12.11 -12.42
C ARG A 99 -25.30 11.22 -11.32
N ARG A 100 -25.63 11.83 -10.19
CA ARG A 100 -26.45 11.27 -9.13
C ARG A 100 -27.92 11.70 -9.29
N ARG A 101 -28.84 10.75 -9.34
CA ARG A 101 -30.29 10.98 -9.45
C ARG A 101 -30.83 11.60 -8.16
N GLN A 102 -31.74 12.55 -8.32
CA GLN A 102 -32.44 13.18 -7.20
C GLN A 102 -33.90 12.70 -7.13
N PRO A 103 -34.49 12.55 -5.92
CA PRO A 103 -33.89 12.80 -4.60
C PRO A 103 -33.24 11.56 -3.96
N ASP A 104 -33.26 10.39 -4.63
CA ASP A 104 -32.87 9.11 -4.01
C ASP A 104 -31.36 8.85 -3.96
N GLY A 105 -30.56 9.70 -4.61
CA GLY A 105 -29.11 9.63 -4.55
C GLY A 105 -28.51 8.48 -5.36
N ARG A 106 -29.24 7.78 -6.22
CA ARG A 106 -28.65 6.68 -7.00
C ARG A 106 -27.74 7.19 -8.12
N LEU A 107 -26.60 6.55 -8.34
CA LEU A 107 -25.74 6.86 -9.49
C LEU A 107 -26.36 6.43 -10.83
N VAL A 108 -26.22 7.30 -11.83
CA VAL A 108 -26.67 7.11 -13.21
C VAL A 108 -25.43 7.04 -14.12
N ILE A 109 -25.36 5.99 -14.93
CA ILE A 109 -24.25 5.71 -15.86
C ILE A 109 -24.43 6.51 -17.16
N ARG A 110 -23.34 6.90 -17.82
CA ARG A 110 -23.36 7.43 -19.19
C ARG A 110 -23.72 6.35 -20.21
N ALA A 111 -25.01 6.13 -20.43
CA ALA A 111 -25.48 5.09 -21.35
C ALA A 111 -25.14 5.36 -22.83
N ASP A 112 -24.75 6.58 -23.21
CA ASP A 112 -24.20 6.89 -24.53
C ASP A 112 -22.78 6.35 -24.73
N LYS A 113 -21.99 6.25 -23.65
CA LYS A 113 -20.64 5.65 -23.63
C LYS A 113 -20.66 4.17 -23.28
N PHE A 114 -21.64 3.75 -22.48
CA PHE A 114 -21.86 2.38 -22.05
C PHE A 114 -23.26 1.92 -22.46
N PRO A 115 -23.50 1.62 -23.75
CA PRO A 115 -24.84 1.32 -24.28
C PRO A 115 -25.50 0.13 -23.60
N SER A 116 -24.73 -0.85 -23.13
CA SER A 116 -25.32 -1.98 -22.37
C SER A 116 -25.84 -1.60 -20.99
N ALA A 117 -25.46 -0.43 -20.48
CA ALA A 117 -25.91 0.03 -19.19
C ALA A 117 -27.34 0.60 -19.23
N ALA A 118 -27.91 0.84 -20.40
CA ALA A 118 -29.28 1.27 -20.57
C ALA A 118 -30.25 0.18 -20.06
N ALA A 119 -30.88 0.40 -18.90
CA ALA A 119 -31.74 -0.60 -18.25
C ALA A 119 -33.13 -0.03 -17.90
N GLY A 120 -34.08 -0.08 -18.84
CA GLY A 120 -35.48 0.27 -18.55
C GLY A 120 -35.76 1.78 -18.44
N ALA A 121 -36.86 2.13 -17.77
CA ALA A 121 -37.34 3.52 -17.63
C ALA A 121 -36.68 4.27 -16.46
N ASN A 122 -36.88 5.59 -16.37
CA ASN A 122 -36.53 6.42 -15.20
C ASN A 122 -35.03 6.49 -14.83
N GLN A 123 -34.14 6.57 -15.82
CA GLN A 123 -32.68 6.62 -15.59
C GLN A 123 -32.18 5.43 -14.75
N GLN A 124 -32.85 4.29 -14.86
CA GLN A 124 -32.36 3.06 -14.30
C GLN A 124 -31.24 2.57 -15.23
N THR A 125 -30.00 2.69 -14.75
CA THR A 125 -28.82 2.18 -15.46
C THR A 125 -28.19 1.07 -14.65
N SER A 126 -27.60 0.09 -15.33
CA SER A 126 -26.94 -1.04 -14.68
C SER A 126 -25.70 -1.49 -15.41
N PHE A 127 -24.57 -1.58 -14.71
CA PHE A 127 -23.38 -2.22 -15.27
C PHE A 127 -23.46 -3.75 -15.32
N ARG A 128 -24.53 -4.37 -14.80
CA ARG A 128 -24.66 -5.83 -14.76
C ARG A 128 -24.43 -6.52 -16.11
N PRO A 129 -24.97 -6.03 -17.26
CA PRO A 129 -24.68 -6.66 -18.55
C PRO A 129 -23.22 -6.55 -18.99
N LEU A 130 -22.48 -5.54 -18.53
CA LEU A 130 -21.04 -5.41 -18.79
C LEU A 130 -20.23 -6.37 -17.90
N THR A 131 -20.52 -6.41 -16.60
CA THR A 131 -19.83 -7.31 -15.67
C THR A 131 -20.11 -8.77 -15.99
N ASP A 132 -21.36 -9.15 -16.31
CA ASP A 132 -21.70 -10.52 -16.73
C ASP A 132 -20.91 -10.94 -17.99
N ARG A 133 -20.68 -10.01 -18.94
CA ARG A 133 -19.86 -10.29 -20.13
C ARG A 133 -18.38 -10.47 -19.78
N LEU A 134 -17.83 -9.65 -18.89
CA LEU A 134 -16.45 -9.80 -18.40
C LEU A 134 -16.29 -11.12 -17.61
N HIS A 135 -17.25 -11.47 -16.76
CA HIS A 135 -17.28 -12.74 -16.03
C HIS A 135 -17.37 -13.95 -16.96
N ALA A 136 -18.18 -13.87 -18.02
CA ALA A 136 -18.26 -14.93 -19.04
C ALA A 136 -16.93 -15.14 -19.80
N MET A 137 -16.08 -14.11 -19.87
CA MET A 137 -14.70 -14.21 -20.40
C MET A 137 -13.69 -14.73 -19.35
N GLY A 138 -14.12 -14.96 -18.11
CA GLY A 138 -13.28 -15.39 -16.99
C GLY A 138 -12.50 -14.25 -16.33
N PHE A 139 -12.93 -13.00 -16.50
CA PHE A 139 -12.36 -11.84 -15.82
C PHE A 139 -13.12 -11.51 -14.53
N LYS A 140 -12.51 -10.63 -13.74
CA LYS A 140 -13.09 -9.91 -12.61
C LYS A 140 -13.24 -8.45 -13.00
N ALA A 141 -14.38 -7.83 -12.71
CA ALA A 141 -14.68 -6.46 -13.10
C ALA A 141 -14.35 -5.49 -11.96
N GLY A 142 -13.68 -4.37 -12.28
CA GLY A 142 -13.38 -3.33 -11.30
C GLY A 142 -14.01 -1.98 -11.62
N ILE A 143 -14.35 -1.25 -10.56
CA ILE A 143 -14.94 0.10 -10.64
C ILE A 143 -14.11 1.10 -9.84
N TYR A 144 -14.21 2.38 -10.21
CA TYR A 144 -13.61 3.51 -9.51
C TYR A 144 -14.67 4.35 -8.79
N SER A 145 -14.30 4.89 -7.63
CA SER A 145 -15.05 5.92 -6.90
C SER A 145 -14.09 6.82 -6.11
N ASP A 146 -14.59 7.91 -5.54
CA ASP A 146 -13.87 8.79 -4.61
C ASP A 146 -14.56 8.79 -3.24
N ILE A 147 -13.80 8.87 -2.15
CA ILE A 147 -14.35 8.86 -0.78
C ILE A 147 -15.06 10.17 -0.39
N GLY A 148 -14.75 11.26 -1.09
CA GLY A 148 -15.35 12.58 -0.92
C GLY A 148 -16.63 12.77 -1.72
N ARG A 149 -17.04 14.04 -1.92
CA ARG A 149 -18.27 14.38 -2.66
C ARG A 149 -18.11 14.23 -4.17
N ASN A 150 -16.91 14.43 -4.67
CA ASN A 150 -16.59 14.57 -6.09
C ASN A 150 -15.30 13.83 -6.39
N SER A 151 -15.16 13.35 -7.62
CA SER A 151 -13.99 12.58 -8.04
C SER A 151 -12.78 13.44 -8.38
N CYS A 152 -11.63 12.80 -8.57
CA CYS A 152 -10.43 13.47 -9.06
C CYS A 152 -10.62 14.14 -10.41
N GLY A 153 -11.38 13.53 -11.33
CA GLY A 153 -11.72 14.11 -12.63
C GLY A 153 -12.39 15.47 -12.51
N GLN A 154 -13.25 15.65 -11.50
CA GLN A 154 -13.94 16.92 -11.25
C GLN A 154 -13.04 17.96 -10.58
N VAL A 155 -12.10 17.53 -9.74
CA VAL A 155 -11.25 18.40 -8.94
C VAL A 155 -10.01 18.88 -9.70
N TYR A 156 -9.31 17.97 -10.39
CA TYR A 156 -7.97 18.21 -10.94
C TYR A 156 -7.91 18.19 -12.46
N THR A 157 -8.85 17.54 -13.15
CA THR A 157 -8.91 17.52 -14.62
C THR A 157 -10.28 17.95 -15.16
N PRO A 158 -10.84 19.10 -14.70
CA PRO A 158 -12.21 19.51 -15.01
C PRO A 158 -12.49 19.76 -16.50
N ASN A 159 -11.43 19.85 -17.33
CA ASN A 159 -11.53 20.07 -18.77
C ASN A 159 -11.50 18.75 -19.58
N PHE A 160 -11.37 17.60 -18.92
CA PHE A 160 -11.40 16.30 -19.59
C PHE A 160 -12.83 15.96 -20.04
N ALA A 161 -12.96 15.01 -20.95
CA ALA A 161 -14.26 14.51 -21.40
C ALA A 161 -15.05 13.86 -20.25
N ASN A 162 -16.35 13.69 -20.43
CA ASN A 162 -17.22 12.89 -19.57
C ASN A 162 -17.33 13.35 -18.09
N GLN A 163 -17.21 14.66 -17.84
CA GLN A 163 -17.44 15.27 -16.52
C GLN A 163 -18.92 15.18 -16.09
N PRO A 164 -19.24 14.86 -14.82
CA PRO A 164 -20.62 14.80 -14.33
C PRO A 164 -21.46 16.03 -14.67
N GLU A 165 -22.73 15.81 -14.99
CA GLU A 165 -23.65 16.81 -15.51
C GLU A 165 -24.80 17.14 -14.55
N GLY A 166 -25.41 18.31 -14.72
CA GLY A 166 -26.58 18.75 -13.96
C GLY A 166 -26.26 19.74 -12.83
N THR A 167 -27.14 19.80 -11.85
CA THR A 167 -27.01 20.65 -10.66
C THR A 167 -25.81 20.24 -9.79
N ILE A 168 -25.41 21.11 -8.84
CA ILE A 168 -24.32 20.80 -7.89
C ILE A 168 -24.57 19.44 -7.20
N ALA A 169 -25.78 19.20 -6.70
CA ALA A 169 -26.14 17.95 -6.03
C ALA A 169 -26.11 16.72 -6.97
N GLU A 170 -26.50 16.88 -8.24
CA GLU A 170 -26.40 15.82 -9.24
C GLU A 170 -24.94 15.50 -9.59
N ARG A 171 -24.03 16.47 -9.48
CA ARG A 171 -22.60 16.27 -9.78
C ARG A 171 -21.79 15.71 -8.62
N GLU A 172 -22.35 15.55 -7.43
CA GLU A 172 -21.69 14.92 -6.27
C GLU A 172 -21.71 13.38 -6.39
N VAL A 173 -20.86 12.84 -7.27
CA VAL A 173 -20.80 11.40 -7.61
C VAL A 173 -19.93 10.56 -6.69
N GLY A 174 -19.17 11.16 -5.77
CA GLY A 174 -18.36 10.43 -4.79
C GLY A 174 -19.18 9.81 -3.65
N LEU A 175 -18.53 8.98 -2.84
CA LEU A 175 -19.16 8.14 -1.80
C LEU A 175 -19.60 8.92 -0.55
N TYR A 176 -19.20 10.18 -0.38
CA TYR A 176 -19.45 10.91 0.87
C TYR A 176 -20.95 11.05 1.16
N GLY A 177 -21.40 10.39 2.23
CA GLY A 177 -22.83 10.31 2.62
C GLY A 177 -23.63 9.21 1.92
N HIS A 178 -23.00 8.43 1.04
CA HIS A 178 -23.63 7.37 0.24
C HIS A 178 -22.87 6.03 0.27
N ILE A 179 -21.86 5.85 1.13
CA ILE A 179 -21.00 4.64 1.18
C ILE A 179 -21.82 3.34 1.14
N ASP A 180 -22.75 3.13 2.08
CA ASP A 180 -23.52 1.89 2.13
C ASP A 180 -24.40 1.67 0.89
N GLN A 181 -24.99 2.75 0.36
CA GLN A 181 -25.84 2.73 -0.82
C GLN A 181 -25.04 2.36 -2.07
N ASP A 182 -23.91 3.03 -2.28
CA ASP A 182 -23.10 2.90 -3.49
C ASP A 182 -22.31 1.59 -3.48
N ILE A 183 -21.80 1.12 -2.33
CA ILE A 183 -21.16 -0.21 -2.25
C ILE A 183 -22.17 -1.34 -2.52
N ALA A 184 -23.39 -1.24 -2.01
CA ALA A 184 -24.45 -2.18 -2.35
C ALA A 184 -24.80 -2.13 -3.85
N LEU A 185 -24.85 -0.93 -4.44
CA LEU A 185 -25.08 -0.77 -5.87
C LEU A 185 -23.98 -1.44 -6.72
N TYR A 186 -22.72 -1.18 -6.41
CA TYR A 186 -21.60 -1.68 -7.20
C TYR A 186 -21.45 -3.20 -7.11
N PHE A 187 -21.52 -3.76 -5.92
CA PHE A 187 -21.21 -5.18 -5.72
C PHE A 187 -22.46 -6.06 -5.88
N ARG A 188 -23.55 -5.73 -5.19
CA ARG A 188 -24.75 -6.57 -5.18
C ARG A 188 -25.57 -6.43 -6.46
N GLU A 189 -25.79 -5.19 -6.94
CA GLU A 189 -26.65 -4.97 -8.12
C GLU A 189 -25.86 -5.05 -9.42
N TRP A 190 -24.70 -4.41 -9.50
CA TRP A 190 -23.90 -4.36 -10.73
C TRP A 190 -22.91 -5.51 -10.85
N GLY A 191 -22.58 -6.23 -9.78
CA GLY A 191 -21.71 -7.41 -9.85
C GLY A 191 -20.24 -7.09 -10.10
N PHE A 192 -19.72 -5.99 -9.57
CA PHE A 192 -18.27 -5.74 -9.56
C PHE A 192 -17.56 -6.59 -8.50
N ASP A 193 -16.28 -6.86 -8.73
CA ASP A 193 -15.40 -7.66 -7.86
C ASP A 193 -14.24 -6.85 -7.29
N TYR A 194 -14.06 -5.61 -7.75
CA TYR A 194 -12.93 -4.74 -7.40
C TYR A 194 -13.43 -3.31 -7.28
N ILE A 195 -12.94 -2.57 -6.28
CA ILE A 195 -13.12 -1.12 -6.19
C ILE A 195 -11.80 -0.40 -5.89
N LYS A 196 -11.48 0.62 -6.69
CA LYS A 196 -10.51 1.67 -6.38
C LYS A 196 -11.26 2.84 -5.75
N VAL A 197 -10.88 3.23 -4.53
CA VAL A 197 -11.45 4.40 -3.85
C VAL A 197 -10.38 5.46 -3.66
N ASP A 198 -10.64 6.63 -4.24
CA ASP A 198 -9.75 7.79 -4.25
C ASP A 198 -10.00 8.79 -3.13
N GLY A 199 -9.12 9.79 -3.00
CA GLY A 199 -9.13 10.79 -1.93
C GLY A 199 -9.32 12.25 -2.36
N CYS A 200 -9.61 12.56 -3.62
CA CYS A 200 -9.59 13.93 -4.13
C CYS A 200 -10.69 14.79 -3.53
N GLY A 201 -11.90 14.25 -3.34
CA GLY A 201 -13.02 15.01 -2.80
C GLY A 201 -12.82 15.46 -1.35
N ILE A 202 -12.01 14.74 -0.57
CA ILE A 202 -11.62 15.12 0.82
C ILE A 202 -10.31 15.90 0.89
N ARG A 203 -9.73 16.29 -0.26
CA ARG A 203 -8.48 17.04 -0.39
C ARG A 203 -8.71 18.41 -1.05
N GLY A 204 -9.39 18.44 -2.20
CA GLY A 204 -9.37 19.60 -3.11
C GLY A 204 -10.51 20.61 -2.96
N LEU A 205 -11.55 20.33 -2.15
CA LEU A 205 -12.80 21.10 -2.13
C LEU A 205 -13.01 21.93 -0.86
N GLY A 206 -11.93 22.45 -0.27
CA GLY A 206 -12.03 23.43 0.81
C GLY A 206 -12.71 24.73 0.39
N LYS A 207 -13.24 25.49 1.36
CA LYS A 207 -13.96 26.77 1.14
C LYS A 207 -13.20 27.80 0.29
N ASP A 208 -11.87 27.76 0.35
CA ASP A 208 -10.99 28.72 -0.33
C ASP A 208 -10.55 28.24 -1.72
N SER A 209 -10.89 27.00 -2.10
CA SER A 209 -10.61 26.45 -3.43
C SER A 209 -11.30 27.28 -4.51
N GLU A 210 -10.66 27.36 -5.69
CA GLU A 210 -11.21 28.12 -6.82
C GLU A 210 -12.59 27.59 -7.24
N HIS A 211 -12.76 26.27 -7.30
CA HIS A 211 -14.02 25.63 -7.67
C HIS A 211 -15.17 25.99 -6.72
N VAL A 212 -14.92 25.99 -5.40
CA VAL A 212 -15.95 26.35 -4.41
C VAL A 212 -16.27 27.84 -4.46
N ARG A 213 -15.26 28.71 -4.63
CA ARG A 213 -15.47 30.17 -4.76
C ARG A 213 -16.26 30.56 -6.01
N LYS A 214 -16.12 29.81 -7.10
CA LYS A 214 -16.92 29.98 -8.32
C LYS A 214 -18.34 29.43 -8.21
N GLY A 215 -18.62 28.62 -7.18
CA GLY A 215 -19.90 27.95 -7.00
C GLY A 215 -20.06 26.68 -7.84
N ASP A 216 -18.95 26.11 -8.34
CA ASP A 216 -18.98 24.88 -9.13
C ASP A 216 -19.30 23.66 -8.25
N TYR A 217 -18.75 23.63 -7.04
CA TYR A 217 -18.93 22.56 -6.07
C TYR A 217 -19.20 23.08 -4.66
N ARG A 218 -19.80 22.23 -3.83
CA ARG A 218 -20.01 22.49 -2.41
C ARG A 218 -18.72 22.24 -1.63
N ALA A 219 -18.46 23.10 -0.65
CA ALA A 219 -17.31 22.93 0.23
C ALA A 219 -17.38 21.60 1.02
N LEU A 220 -16.23 20.93 1.12
CA LEU A 220 -15.94 19.90 2.11
C LEU A 220 -14.61 20.25 2.77
N THR A 221 -14.59 20.32 4.11
CA THR A 221 -13.35 20.61 4.85
C THR A 221 -12.32 19.54 4.50
N PRO A 222 -11.14 19.93 3.96
CA PRO A 222 -10.11 18.96 3.62
C PRO A 222 -9.64 18.19 4.85
N LEU A 223 -9.59 16.87 4.72
CA LEU A 223 -9.02 15.98 5.74
C LEU A 223 -7.54 15.70 5.46
N ILE A 224 -7.10 15.85 4.20
CA ILE A 224 -5.73 15.65 3.76
C ILE A 224 -5.12 17.00 3.41
N ASP A 225 -3.98 17.32 4.04
CA ASP A 225 -3.12 18.43 3.66
C ASP A 225 -1.82 17.87 3.10
N MET A 226 -1.67 17.96 1.78
CA MET A 226 -0.49 17.44 1.06
C MET A 226 0.81 18.17 1.41
N ASN A 227 0.70 19.41 1.89
CA ASN A 227 1.88 20.19 2.27
C ASN A 227 2.27 19.95 3.73
N SER A 228 1.42 19.25 4.50
CA SER A 228 1.64 19.05 5.91
C SER A 228 0.95 17.80 6.44
N LEU A 229 1.73 16.72 6.58
CA LEU A 229 1.27 15.48 7.24
C LEU A 229 0.71 15.77 8.65
N ALA A 230 1.34 16.69 9.40
CA ALA A 230 0.89 17.08 10.73
C ALA A 230 -0.49 17.78 10.76
N ARG A 231 -0.95 18.33 9.63
CA ARG A 231 -2.29 18.94 9.51
C ARG A 231 -3.33 17.98 8.92
N THR A 232 -2.91 16.81 8.45
CA THR A 232 -3.81 15.77 7.94
C THR A 232 -4.51 15.08 9.11
N ASP A 233 -5.83 14.98 9.04
CA ASP A 233 -6.64 14.24 10.02
C ASP A 233 -6.65 12.75 9.66
N ILE A 234 -5.55 12.07 10.00
CA ILE A 234 -5.35 10.65 9.72
C ILE A 234 -6.48 9.77 10.29
N PRO A 235 -6.93 9.96 11.55
CA PRO A 235 -8.06 9.20 12.08
C PRO A 235 -9.36 9.38 11.29
N ALA A 236 -9.69 10.60 10.85
CA ALA A 236 -10.90 10.85 10.06
C ALA A 236 -10.82 10.22 8.66
N VAL A 237 -9.67 10.31 7.98
CA VAL A 237 -9.46 9.64 6.68
C VAL A 237 -9.62 8.13 6.84
N ARG A 238 -8.91 7.53 7.80
CA ARG A 238 -9.01 6.09 8.10
C ARG A 238 -10.47 5.67 8.36
N SER A 239 -11.20 6.42 9.17
CA SER A 239 -12.61 6.14 9.51
C SER A 239 -13.52 6.07 8.28
N LEU A 240 -13.31 6.93 7.26
CA LEU A 240 -14.08 6.86 6.01
C LEU A 240 -13.79 5.58 5.22
N TYR A 241 -12.53 5.16 5.14
CA TYR A 241 -12.14 3.93 4.45
C TYR A 241 -12.56 2.67 5.23
N GLU A 242 -12.59 2.71 6.57
CA GLU A 242 -13.16 1.64 7.41
C GLU A 242 -14.65 1.42 7.16
N GLN A 243 -15.40 2.51 6.90
CA GLN A 243 -16.82 2.42 6.51
C GLN A 243 -16.98 1.69 5.16
N VAL A 244 -16.13 1.98 4.18
CA VAL A 244 -16.12 1.25 2.90
C VAL A 244 -15.81 -0.23 3.11
N ALA A 245 -14.76 -0.57 3.86
CA ALA A 245 -14.42 -1.97 4.14
C ALA A 245 -15.53 -2.72 4.88
N THR A 246 -16.21 -2.04 5.80
CA THR A 246 -17.37 -2.59 6.52
C THR A 246 -18.54 -2.85 5.59
N ALA A 247 -18.84 -1.90 4.69
CA ALA A 247 -19.85 -2.09 3.67
C ALA A 247 -19.48 -3.25 2.72
N LEU A 248 -18.23 -3.34 2.27
CA LEU A 248 -17.77 -4.43 1.39
C LEU A 248 -17.96 -5.81 2.01
N ARG A 249 -17.56 -6.01 3.28
CA ARG A 249 -17.79 -7.26 4.02
C ARG A 249 -19.27 -7.61 4.14
N ARG A 250 -20.14 -6.61 4.31
CA ARG A 250 -21.58 -6.82 4.42
C ARG A 250 -22.18 -7.24 3.08
N GLU A 251 -21.76 -6.63 1.99
CA GLU A 251 -22.29 -6.90 0.65
C GLU A 251 -21.66 -8.14 -0.01
N ASN A 252 -20.47 -8.56 0.42
CA ASN A 252 -19.73 -9.72 -0.09
C ASN A 252 -19.20 -10.58 1.07
N PRO A 253 -20.08 -11.29 1.81
CA PRO A 253 -19.70 -12.05 3.01
C PRO A 253 -18.79 -13.26 2.72
N ASP A 254 -18.66 -13.68 1.45
CA ASP A 254 -17.71 -14.70 1.00
C ASP A 254 -16.31 -14.14 0.74
N GLY A 255 -16.12 -12.82 0.81
CA GLY A 255 -14.85 -12.15 0.58
C GLY A 255 -14.41 -12.12 -0.88
N ASP A 256 -15.33 -12.29 -1.84
CA ASP A 256 -15.03 -12.20 -3.28
C ASP A 256 -14.96 -10.74 -3.78
N TYR A 257 -14.08 -9.94 -3.19
CA TYR A 257 -13.84 -8.55 -3.58
C TYR A 257 -12.36 -8.15 -3.46
N LEU A 258 -11.97 -7.06 -4.10
CA LEU A 258 -10.69 -6.39 -3.88
C LEU A 258 -10.90 -4.90 -3.58
N PHE A 259 -10.31 -4.42 -2.48
CA PHE A 259 -10.35 -3.02 -2.06
C PHE A 259 -9.01 -2.31 -2.25
N SER A 260 -8.94 -1.39 -3.21
CA SER A 260 -7.77 -0.56 -3.49
C SER A 260 -7.93 0.85 -2.93
N LEU A 261 -7.02 1.22 -2.02
CA LEU A 261 -6.94 2.53 -1.37
C LEU A 261 -6.06 3.44 -2.21
N CYS A 262 -6.64 4.48 -2.80
CA CYS A 262 -5.94 5.47 -3.61
C CYS A 262 -5.81 6.78 -2.82
N LEU A 263 -4.85 6.79 -1.89
CA LEU A 263 -4.51 7.95 -1.04
C LEU A 263 -3.11 8.48 -1.29
N TRP A 264 -2.44 8.01 -2.34
CA TRP A 264 -1.15 8.52 -2.80
C TRP A 264 -0.02 8.53 -1.77
N GLY A 265 0.00 7.59 -0.82
CA GLY A 265 0.94 7.61 0.30
C GLY A 265 0.67 8.70 1.36
N SER A 266 -0.38 9.51 1.17
CA SER A 266 -0.83 10.52 2.11
C SER A 266 -1.56 9.89 3.29
N SER A 267 -1.81 10.71 4.32
CA SER A 267 -2.49 10.25 5.55
C SER A 267 -1.75 9.10 6.25
N ASP A 268 -0.45 8.96 6.01
CA ASP A 268 0.38 7.83 6.48
C ASP A 268 -0.29 6.47 6.24
N VAL A 269 -0.89 6.28 5.05
CA VAL A 269 -1.59 5.03 4.69
C VAL A 269 -0.73 3.77 4.85
N ARG A 270 0.60 3.90 4.86
CA ARG A 270 1.53 2.82 5.23
C ARG A 270 1.25 2.21 6.61
N SER A 271 0.92 3.01 7.63
CA SER A 271 0.74 2.50 8.99
C SER A 271 -0.56 1.72 9.16
N TRP A 272 -1.64 2.15 8.52
CA TRP A 272 -2.99 1.61 8.75
C TRP A 272 -3.64 0.95 7.53
N GLY A 273 -3.24 1.27 6.29
CA GLY A 273 -3.87 0.78 5.06
C GLY A 273 -3.87 -0.75 4.99
N LYS A 274 -2.79 -1.38 5.47
CA LYS A 274 -2.66 -2.84 5.57
C LYS A 274 -3.68 -3.52 6.48
N GLN A 275 -4.40 -2.79 7.33
CA GLN A 275 -5.42 -3.33 8.24
C GLN A 275 -6.81 -3.38 7.59
N ILE A 276 -7.00 -2.69 6.46
CA ILE A 276 -8.33 -2.42 5.89
C ILE A 276 -8.38 -2.75 4.40
N GLY A 277 -7.35 -2.35 3.66
CA GLY A 277 -7.25 -2.48 2.21
C GLY A 277 -6.58 -3.77 1.76
N ASN A 278 -6.80 -4.11 0.50
CA ASN A 278 -6.02 -5.14 -0.19
C ASN A 278 -4.81 -4.57 -0.92
N VAL A 279 -4.89 -3.30 -1.30
CA VAL A 279 -3.86 -2.60 -2.05
C VAL A 279 -3.88 -1.15 -1.56
N SER A 280 -2.71 -0.57 -1.29
CA SER A 280 -2.60 0.84 -0.85
C SER A 280 -1.57 1.59 -1.68
N ARG A 281 -2.03 2.63 -2.40
CA ARG A 281 -1.17 3.52 -3.20
C ARG A 281 -0.12 4.19 -2.33
N THR A 282 1.15 4.11 -2.72
CA THR A 282 2.29 4.62 -1.95
C THR A 282 2.77 6.01 -2.35
N SER A 283 2.29 6.52 -3.50
CA SER A 283 2.69 7.82 -4.07
C SER A 283 1.59 8.45 -4.92
N ASP A 284 1.79 9.74 -5.27
CA ASP A 284 1.01 10.40 -6.32
C ASP A 284 1.14 9.61 -7.64
N ASP A 285 0.30 9.95 -8.60
CA ASP A 285 0.18 9.20 -9.85
C ASP A 285 1.51 9.06 -10.59
N ILE A 286 1.78 7.86 -11.09
CA ILE A 286 2.88 7.64 -12.02
C ILE A 286 2.59 8.37 -13.35
N THR A 287 3.63 8.66 -14.11
CA THR A 287 3.58 9.20 -15.48
C THR A 287 4.57 8.42 -16.33
N ALA A 288 4.50 8.58 -17.65
CA ALA A 288 5.35 7.87 -18.61
C ALA A 288 6.80 8.42 -18.67
N HIS A 289 7.37 8.78 -17.52
CA HIS A 289 8.71 9.34 -17.37
C HIS A 289 9.57 8.49 -16.43
N TRP A 290 10.83 8.25 -16.81
CA TRP A 290 11.77 7.44 -16.02
C TRP A 290 11.95 7.98 -14.60
N SER A 291 12.15 9.29 -14.45
CA SER A 291 12.33 9.91 -13.13
C SER A 291 11.09 9.81 -12.23
N ARG A 292 9.89 9.81 -12.83
CA ARG A 292 8.66 9.59 -12.08
C ARG A 292 8.56 8.14 -11.62
N MET A 293 8.85 7.19 -12.51
CA MET A 293 8.89 5.76 -12.16
C MET A 293 9.87 5.49 -11.00
N LEU A 294 11.05 6.12 -10.97
CA LEU A 294 11.97 6.02 -9.82
C LEU A 294 11.37 6.57 -8.52
N THR A 295 10.67 7.71 -8.59
CA THR A 295 9.95 8.29 -7.44
C THR A 295 8.94 7.29 -6.88
N ASN A 296 8.09 6.75 -7.74
CA ASN A 296 7.08 5.74 -7.38
C ASN A 296 7.74 4.48 -6.79
N LEU A 297 8.80 3.96 -7.42
CA LEU A 297 9.56 2.81 -6.92
C LEU A 297 10.07 3.06 -5.49
N ASP A 298 10.76 4.18 -5.26
CA ASP A 298 11.39 4.48 -3.97
C ASP A 298 10.36 4.65 -2.85
N THR A 299 9.11 5.06 -3.15
CA THR A 299 8.03 5.10 -2.15
C THR A 299 7.62 3.71 -1.63
N SER A 300 7.94 2.64 -2.36
CA SER A 300 7.60 1.26 -2.01
C SER A 300 8.82 0.42 -1.59
N ALA A 301 10.01 0.78 -2.07
CA ALA A 301 11.26 0.01 -1.97
C ALA A 301 11.68 -0.36 -0.54
N THR A 302 11.31 0.44 0.45
CA THR A 302 11.65 0.25 1.88
C THR A 302 10.48 -0.26 2.72
N ARG A 303 9.35 -0.61 2.09
CA ARG A 303 8.09 -0.98 2.77
C ARG A 303 7.78 -2.47 2.76
N ALA A 304 8.79 -3.34 2.58
CA ALA A 304 8.59 -4.78 2.48
C ALA A 304 7.85 -5.40 3.69
N LEU A 305 8.04 -4.85 4.90
CA LEU A 305 7.34 -5.29 6.12
C LEU A 305 5.88 -4.85 6.21
N TYR A 306 5.39 -4.03 5.27
CA TYR A 306 3.99 -3.55 5.23
C TYR A 306 3.18 -4.20 4.09
N ALA A 307 3.80 -5.13 3.35
CA ALA A 307 3.18 -5.92 2.32
C ALA A 307 3.10 -7.40 2.73
N HIS A 308 1.90 -7.96 2.67
CA HIS A 308 1.60 -9.33 3.05
C HIS A 308 0.59 -9.94 2.06
N PRO A 309 0.46 -11.27 2.00
CA PRO A 309 -0.73 -11.87 1.42
C PRO A 309 -1.99 -11.17 1.94
N HIS A 310 -2.85 -10.74 1.02
CA HIS A 310 -4.06 -9.93 1.20
C HIS A 310 -3.87 -8.42 1.36
N THR A 311 -2.65 -7.87 1.40
CA THR A 311 -2.39 -6.42 1.47
C THR A 311 -1.06 -6.03 0.82
N TRP A 312 -1.11 -5.25 -0.27
CA TRP A 312 0.08 -4.93 -1.07
C TRP A 312 0.35 -3.43 -1.17
N ASN A 313 1.65 -3.07 -1.18
CA ASN A 313 2.10 -1.72 -1.55
C ASN A 313 1.87 -1.50 -3.04
N ASP A 314 1.30 -0.35 -3.41
CA ASP A 314 0.99 -0.01 -4.80
C ASP A 314 1.73 1.24 -5.26
N PRO A 315 2.87 1.08 -5.96
CA PRO A 315 3.58 2.18 -6.61
C PRO A 315 2.88 2.67 -7.90
N ASP A 316 1.60 2.31 -8.11
CA ASP A 316 0.72 2.69 -9.23
C ASP A 316 0.87 1.82 -10.48
N MET A 317 0.01 2.05 -11.48
CA MET A 317 -0.14 1.24 -12.70
C MET A 317 1.11 1.20 -13.60
N LEU A 318 1.17 0.22 -14.50
CA LEU A 318 2.24 0.10 -15.51
C LEU A 318 2.00 1.06 -16.69
N PHE A 319 3.03 1.85 -17.05
CA PHE A 319 3.05 2.72 -18.25
C PHE A 319 3.70 2.09 -19.49
N ILE A 320 4.01 0.79 -19.44
CA ILE A 320 4.61 0.03 -20.54
C ILE A 320 3.78 0.20 -21.82
N GLY A 321 4.37 0.82 -22.83
CA GLY A 321 3.68 1.21 -24.06
C GLY A 321 3.73 2.72 -24.37
N SER A 322 4.10 3.57 -23.41
CA SER A 322 4.05 5.04 -23.56
C SER A 322 5.30 5.74 -23.05
N GLY A 323 5.60 6.92 -23.60
CA GLY A 323 6.68 7.80 -23.16
C GLY A 323 8.04 7.09 -23.11
N ASP A 324 8.73 7.22 -21.98
CA ASP A 324 10.03 6.59 -21.72
C ASP A 324 9.94 5.05 -21.59
N PHE A 325 8.76 4.45 -21.80
CA PHE A 325 8.51 3.00 -21.76
C PHE A 325 7.84 2.50 -23.05
N ASP A 326 7.97 3.25 -24.15
CA ASP A 326 7.37 2.91 -25.44
C ASP A 326 8.15 1.81 -26.21
N ALA A 327 7.76 1.58 -27.47
CA ALA A 327 8.37 0.57 -28.33
C ALA A 327 9.84 0.84 -28.69
N ASN A 328 10.33 2.07 -28.51
CA ASN A 328 11.73 2.45 -28.76
C ASN A 328 12.58 2.47 -27.47
N HIS A 329 11.94 2.38 -26.30
CA HIS A 329 12.57 2.44 -24.98
C HIS A 329 12.31 1.14 -24.18
N MET A 330 12.56 0.00 -24.82
CA MET A 330 12.26 -1.32 -24.23
C MET A 330 13.18 -1.68 -23.06
N THR A 331 14.35 -1.05 -22.92
CA THR A 331 15.23 -1.25 -21.74
C THR A 331 14.55 -0.70 -20.49
N GLU A 332 14.06 0.53 -20.55
CA GLU A 332 13.31 1.18 -19.49
C GLU A 332 12.00 0.44 -19.19
N ALA A 333 11.27 0.01 -20.23
CA ALA A 333 10.05 -0.78 -20.07
C ALA A 333 10.31 -2.10 -19.32
N ARG A 334 11.40 -2.80 -19.66
CA ARG A 334 11.84 -4.03 -18.97
C ARG A 334 12.20 -3.76 -17.51
N SER A 335 12.91 -2.67 -17.23
CA SER A 335 13.26 -2.26 -15.86
C SER A 335 12.03 -1.93 -15.02
N HIS A 336 11.08 -1.16 -15.56
CA HIS A 336 9.82 -0.85 -14.89
C HIS A 336 9.04 -2.13 -14.54
N PHE A 337 8.89 -3.06 -15.50
CA PHE A 337 8.21 -4.34 -15.25
C PHE A 337 8.90 -5.19 -14.19
N ALA A 338 10.23 -5.34 -14.30
CA ALA A 338 11.02 -6.15 -13.37
C ALA A 338 10.95 -5.61 -11.94
N MET A 339 11.04 -4.29 -11.76
CA MET A 339 10.98 -3.68 -10.44
C MET A 339 9.59 -3.80 -9.81
N TRP A 340 8.51 -3.61 -10.58
CA TRP A 340 7.14 -3.84 -10.08
C TRP A 340 6.93 -5.29 -9.65
N ALA A 341 7.45 -6.24 -10.43
CA ALA A 341 7.38 -7.65 -10.07
C ALA A 341 8.12 -7.97 -8.77
N MET A 342 9.34 -7.44 -8.61
CA MET A 342 10.15 -7.62 -7.39
C MET A 342 9.53 -6.95 -6.15
N MET A 343 8.81 -5.84 -6.33
CA MET A 343 8.14 -5.13 -5.24
C MET A 343 6.83 -5.77 -4.80
N ASN A 344 6.38 -6.86 -5.46
CA ASN A 344 5.02 -7.38 -5.28
C ASN A 344 3.93 -6.32 -5.52
N ALA A 345 4.20 -5.37 -6.42
CA ALA A 345 3.23 -4.39 -6.84
C ALA A 345 2.07 -5.05 -7.60
N PRO A 346 0.86 -4.47 -7.58
CA PRO A 346 -0.15 -4.77 -8.59
C PRO A 346 0.41 -4.63 -10.01
N LEU A 347 0.18 -5.63 -10.86
CA LEU A 347 0.56 -5.55 -12.28
C LEU A 347 -0.66 -5.15 -13.10
N LEU A 348 -1.03 -3.87 -13.00
CA LEU A 348 -2.16 -3.29 -13.74
C LEU A 348 -1.63 -2.61 -15.01
N ILE A 349 -1.96 -3.16 -16.18
CA ILE A 349 -1.64 -2.55 -17.47
C ILE A 349 -2.44 -1.26 -17.62
N GLY A 350 -1.76 -0.13 -17.81
CA GLY A 350 -2.38 1.17 -18.08
C GLY A 350 -2.44 1.56 -19.56
N PHE A 351 -2.00 0.70 -20.48
CA PHE A 351 -1.85 1.06 -21.89
C PHE A 351 -3.01 0.60 -22.77
N ASP A 352 -3.24 1.33 -23.88
CA ASP A 352 -4.18 0.92 -24.93
C ASP A 352 -3.58 -0.23 -25.74
N LEU A 353 -3.93 -1.46 -25.36
CA LEU A 353 -3.39 -2.69 -25.96
C LEU A 353 -3.66 -2.82 -27.47
N ARG A 354 -4.60 -2.05 -28.04
CA ARG A 354 -4.82 -2.01 -29.49
C ARG A 354 -3.62 -1.44 -30.25
N LYS A 355 -2.74 -0.71 -29.54
CA LYS A 355 -1.52 -0.09 -30.06
C LYS A 355 -0.25 -0.87 -29.67
N ALA A 356 -0.38 -1.95 -28.90
CA ALA A 356 0.78 -2.71 -28.43
C ALA A 356 1.44 -3.52 -29.55
N ASN A 357 2.77 -3.50 -29.60
CA ASN A 357 3.55 -4.35 -30.50
C ASN A 357 3.83 -5.73 -29.87
N ALA A 358 4.41 -6.64 -30.66
CA ALA A 358 4.70 -8.00 -30.20
C ALA A 358 5.70 -8.06 -29.03
N GLU A 359 6.69 -7.16 -28.99
CA GLU A 359 7.69 -7.14 -27.92
C GLU A 359 7.10 -6.67 -26.59
N GLN A 360 6.24 -5.65 -26.60
CA GLN A 360 5.51 -5.17 -25.43
C GLN A 360 4.58 -6.24 -24.88
N ILE A 361 3.85 -6.94 -25.75
CA ILE A 361 3.03 -8.09 -25.35
C ILE A 361 3.88 -9.21 -24.75
N ALA A 362 5.04 -9.51 -25.33
CA ALA A 362 5.96 -10.52 -24.80
C ALA A 362 6.53 -10.13 -23.43
N LEU A 363 6.84 -8.84 -23.22
CA LEU A 363 7.28 -8.31 -21.94
C LEU A 363 6.19 -8.48 -20.87
N LEU A 364 4.97 -8.00 -21.16
CA LEU A 364 3.82 -8.14 -20.27
C LEU A 364 3.49 -9.61 -20.00
N GLY A 365 3.75 -10.51 -20.96
CA GLY A 365 3.55 -11.95 -20.82
C GLY A 365 4.74 -12.74 -20.25
N ASN A 366 5.81 -12.09 -19.75
CA ASN A 366 6.99 -12.81 -19.27
C ASN A 366 6.69 -13.60 -17.98
N ARG A 367 6.36 -14.88 -18.15
CA ARG A 367 5.98 -15.79 -17.06
C ARG A 367 7.07 -16.00 -16.01
N ALA A 368 8.34 -15.91 -16.36
CA ALA A 368 9.44 -16.10 -15.42
C ALA A 368 9.51 -14.95 -14.40
N ILE A 369 9.27 -13.71 -14.85
CA ILE A 369 9.25 -12.53 -13.99
C ILE A 369 7.91 -12.42 -13.24
N ILE A 370 6.79 -12.71 -13.91
CA ILE A 370 5.47 -12.78 -13.24
C ILE A 370 5.51 -13.78 -12.08
N ALA A 371 6.17 -14.93 -12.24
CA ALA A 371 6.30 -15.92 -11.17
C ALA A 371 6.99 -15.38 -9.91
N LEU A 372 7.85 -14.36 -10.04
CA LEU A 372 8.42 -13.69 -8.86
C LEU A 372 7.39 -12.85 -8.12
N ASN A 373 6.56 -12.10 -8.85
CA ASN A 373 5.46 -11.30 -8.29
C ASN A 373 4.39 -12.21 -7.65
N GLN A 374 4.12 -13.34 -8.29
CA GLN A 374 3.10 -14.31 -7.89
C GLN A 374 3.65 -15.47 -7.02
N ASP A 375 4.86 -15.31 -6.45
CA ASP A 375 5.45 -16.33 -5.60
C ASP A 375 4.65 -16.52 -4.30
N ALA A 376 4.41 -17.78 -3.93
CA ALA A 376 3.54 -18.15 -2.81
C ALA A 376 4.08 -17.75 -1.43
N ALA A 377 5.36 -17.41 -1.30
CA ALA A 377 5.88 -16.86 -0.06
C ALA A 377 5.38 -15.44 0.17
N GLY A 378 4.93 -14.72 -0.86
CA GLY A 378 4.40 -13.37 -0.73
C GLY A 378 5.41 -12.31 -0.29
N ASN A 379 6.71 -12.64 -0.28
CA ASN A 379 7.76 -11.71 0.16
C ASN A 379 7.98 -10.60 -0.86
N GLN A 380 7.76 -9.33 -0.50
CA GLN A 380 8.34 -8.23 -1.27
C GLN A 380 9.88 -8.28 -1.18
N ALA A 381 10.59 -7.89 -2.26
CA ALA A 381 12.04 -7.84 -2.22
C ALA A 381 12.56 -6.79 -1.23
N VAL A 382 13.66 -7.11 -0.55
CA VAL A 382 14.34 -6.27 0.44
C VAL A 382 15.59 -5.65 -0.18
N PRO A 383 15.91 -4.37 0.09
CA PRO A 383 17.11 -3.73 -0.42
C PRO A 383 18.39 -4.28 0.22
N ALA A 384 19.21 -4.98 -0.57
CA ALA A 384 20.57 -5.38 -0.17
C ALA A 384 21.58 -4.24 -0.36
N TYR A 385 21.38 -3.38 -1.37
CA TYR A 385 22.20 -2.21 -1.64
C TYR A 385 21.32 -1.07 -2.18
N LEU A 386 21.54 0.15 -1.69
CA LEU A 386 20.85 1.36 -2.19
C LEU A 386 21.87 2.48 -2.36
N SER A 387 21.95 3.01 -3.57
CA SER A 387 22.53 4.33 -3.88
C SER A 387 21.68 5.01 -4.95
N ASP A 388 21.98 6.29 -5.22
CA ASP A 388 21.29 7.06 -6.26
C ASP A 388 21.55 6.50 -7.68
N ASP A 389 22.68 5.80 -7.86
CA ASP A 389 23.11 5.27 -9.15
C ASP A 389 22.67 3.82 -9.38
N VAL A 390 22.77 2.97 -8.35
CA VAL A 390 22.49 1.53 -8.45
C VAL A 390 21.79 1.01 -7.20
N GLN A 391 20.81 0.13 -7.42
CA GLN A 391 20.10 -0.55 -6.34
C GLN A 391 20.13 -2.07 -6.57
N ILE A 392 20.25 -2.83 -5.48
CA ILE A 392 20.18 -4.29 -5.48
C ILE A 392 19.08 -4.71 -4.53
N PHE A 393 18.09 -5.45 -5.04
CA PHE A 393 16.97 -5.98 -4.28
C PHE A 393 16.99 -7.51 -4.30
N VAL A 394 16.75 -8.12 -3.14
CA VAL A 394 16.77 -9.58 -2.97
C VAL A 394 15.45 -10.04 -2.38
N LYS A 395 14.89 -11.10 -2.95
CA LYS A 395 13.62 -11.71 -2.55
C LYS A 395 13.82 -13.19 -2.29
N SER A 396 13.41 -13.69 -1.12
CA SER A 396 13.35 -15.13 -0.87
C SER A 396 12.04 -15.72 -1.41
N LEU A 397 12.14 -16.83 -2.12
CA LEU A 397 11.03 -17.51 -2.79
C LEU A 397 10.55 -18.72 -1.97
N ALA A 398 9.30 -19.14 -2.19
CA ALA A 398 8.68 -20.25 -1.43
C ALA A 398 9.42 -21.58 -1.54
N ASN A 399 10.11 -21.82 -2.66
CA ASN A 399 10.87 -23.04 -2.91
C ASN A 399 12.27 -23.03 -2.27
N GLY A 400 12.65 -21.95 -1.57
CA GLY A 400 13.97 -21.78 -0.97
C GLY A 400 15.01 -21.15 -1.91
N ASP A 401 14.71 -20.89 -3.17
CA ASP A 401 15.55 -20.06 -4.03
C ASP A 401 15.45 -18.58 -3.62
N LYS A 402 16.31 -17.74 -4.20
CA LYS A 402 16.20 -16.29 -4.14
C LYS A 402 15.97 -15.71 -5.53
N ALA A 403 15.44 -14.51 -5.60
CA ALA A 403 15.51 -13.67 -6.78
C ALA A 403 16.31 -12.41 -6.45
N VAL A 404 17.07 -11.91 -7.42
CA VAL A 404 17.82 -10.65 -7.28
C VAL A 404 17.59 -9.78 -8.50
N ALA A 405 17.33 -8.49 -8.26
CA ALA A 405 17.29 -7.47 -9.29
C ALA A 405 18.36 -6.42 -9.01
N ILE A 406 19.12 -6.06 -10.05
CA ILE A 406 20.15 -5.03 -10.03
C ILE A 406 19.71 -3.96 -11.03
N LEU A 407 19.36 -2.77 -10.52
CA LEU A 407 18.83 -1.65 -11.30
C LEU A 407 19.92 -0.59 -11.47
N ASN A 408 20.27 -0.27 -12.71
CA ASN A 408 20.98 0.95 -13.04
C ASN A 408 19.99 2.11 -13.17
N ARG A 409 20.09 3.13 -12.31
CA ARG A 409 19.19 4.29 -12.31
C ARG A 409 19.66 5.39 -13.27
N THR A 410 20.90 5.30 -13.73
CA THR A 410 21.59 6.36 -14.48
C THR A 410 21.48 6.18 -15.99
N ALA A 411 21.70 7.28 -16.71
CA ALA A 411 21.80 7.31 -18.16
C ALA A 411 23.17 6.83 -18.71
N ALA A 412 24.06 6.31 -17.85
CA ALA A 412 25.38 5.82 -18.22
C ALA A 412 25.54 4.33 -17.87
N PRO A 413 26.40 3.56 -18.57
CA PRO A 413 26.71 2.20 -18.16
C PRO A 413 27.36 2.15 -16.77
N ILE A 414 27.04 1.12 -15.99
CA ILE A 414 27.61 0.90 -14.65
C ILE A 414 28.02 -0.56 -14.44
N GLN A 415 28.99 -0.79 -13.56
CA GLN A 415 29.55 -2.12 -13.29
C GLN A 415 29.52 -2.47 -11.79
N PRO A 416 28.35 -2.81 -11.23
CA PRO A 416 28.23 -3.14 -9.82
C PRO A 416 28.78 -4.53 -9.51
N MET A 417 29.08 -4.75 -8.24
CA MET A 417 29.47 -6.04 -7.69
C MET A 417 28.25 -6.71 -7.03
N LEU A 418 27.96 -7.96 -7.39
CA LEU A 418 27.02 -8.81 -6.65
C LEU A 418 27.81 -9.78 -5.78
N THR A 419 27.51 -9.83 -4.49
CA THR A 419 28.18 -10.71 -3.53
C THR A 419 27.23 -11.80 -3.01
N THR A 420 27.77 -12.90 -2.51
CA THR A 420 26.98 -13.92 -1.80
C THR A 420 26.38 -13.37 -0.50
N ASP A 421 27.02 -12.37 0.11
CA ASP A 421 26.51 -11.70 1.32
C ASP A 421 25.27 -10.85 1.02
N HIS A 422 25.20 -10.14 -0.10
CA HIS A 422 23.96 -9.47 -0.55
C HIS A 422 22.79 -10.47 -0.62
N LEU A 423 23.09 -11.69 -1.03
CA LEU A 423 22.12 -12.77 -1.19
C LEU A 423 21.87 -13.54 0.11
N LYS A 424 22.65 -13.34 1.18
CA LYS A 424 22.66 -14.19 2.40
C LYS A 424 22.85 -15.68 2.07
N LEU A 425 23.63 -15.97 1.03
CA LEU A 425 24.02 -17.31 0.61
C LEU A 425 25.51 -17.53 0.90
N ARG A 426 25.96 -18.77 0.82
CA ARG A 426 27.37 -19.16 1.00
C ARG A 426 27.82 -20.17 -0.05
N GLY A 427 29.13 -20.22 -0.27
CA GLY A 427 29.74 -21.11 -1.26
C GLY A 427 29.45 -20.67 -2.69
N GLU A 428 29.34 -21.64 -3.59
CA GLU A 428 28.96 -21.39 -4.97
C GLU A 428 27.46 -21.15 -5.10
N VAL A 429 27.07 -20.15 -5.88
CA VAL A 429 25.68 -19.86 -6.23
C VAL A 429 25.49 -19.90 -7.75
N GLU A 430 24.33 -20.39 -8.20
CA GLU A 430 23.92 -20.38 -9.61
C GLU A 430 22.93 -19.23 -9.85
N LEU A 431 23.17 -18.43 -10.89
CA LEU A 431 22.26 -17.42 -11.41
C LEU A 431 21.57 -17.96 -12.66
N THR A 432 20.25 -17.80 -12.77
CA THR A 432 19.47 -17.97 -14.00
C THR A 432 18.88 -16.63 -14.40
N ASP A 433 19.32 -16.07 -15.52
CA ASP A 433 18.84 -14.81 -16.08
C ASP A 433 17.38 -14.95 -16.55
N LEU A 434 16.46 -14.12 -16.05
CA LEU A 434 15.04 -14.25 -16.38
C LEU A 434 14.62 -13.52 -17.66
N TRP A 435 15.54 -12.82 -18.32
CA TRP A 435 15.35 -12.29 -19.68
C TRP A 435 15.74 -13.32 -20.74
N THR A 436 16.82 -14.06 -20.52
CA THR A 436 17.44 -14.92 -21.54
C THR A 436 17.40 -16.42 -21.22
N GLY A 437 17.20 -16.80 -19.96
CA GLY A 437 17.34 -18.17 -19.47
C GLY A 437 18.78 -18.62 -19.29
N ALA A 438 19.77 -17.76 -19.58
CA ALA A 438 21.18 -18.09 -19.44
C ALA A 438 21.55 -18.37 -17.98
N LYS A 439 22.45 -19.33 -17.78
CA LYS A 439 22.94 -19.72 -16.46
C LYS A 439 24.39 -19.33 -16.27
N SER A 440 24.74 -18.88 -15.07
CA SER A 440 26.11 -18.63 -14.66
C SER A 440 26.31 -18.98 -13.19
N ARG A 441 27.56 -19.07 -12.74
CA ARG A 441 27.92 -19.42 -11.36
C ARG A 441 29.00 -18.50 -10.85
N PHE A 442 28.97 -18.22 -9.55
CA PHE A 442 30.06 -17.50 -8.88
C PHE A 442 30.17 -17.92 -7.41
N SER A 443 31.32 -17.60 -6.80
CA SER A 443 31.57 -17.77 -5.36
C SER A 443 32.14 -16.46 -4.82
N GLY A 444 31.66 -16.01 -3.66
CA GLY A 444 32.07 -14.75 -3.06
C GLY A 444 31.46 -13.54 -3.77
N GLU A 445 31.97 -13.19 -4.96
CA GLU A 445 31.51 -12.02 -5.71
C GLU A 445 31.58 -12.20 -7.22
N THR A 446 30.76 -11.45 -7.96
CA THR A 446 30.81 -11.37 -9.43
C THR A 446 30.52 -9.95 -9.91
N LYS A 447 31.30 -9.51 -10.89
CA LYS A 447 31.17 -8.20 -11.52
C LYS A 447 30.14 -8.27 -12.64
N LEU A 448 29.14 -7.41 -12.58
CA LEU A 448 28.10 -7.28 -13.59
C LEU A 448 28.36 -6.05 -14.48
N THR A 449 27.71 -5.98 -15.64
CA THR A 449 27.71 -4.78 -16.50
C THR A 449 26.27 -4.49 -16.89
N LEU A 450 25.83 -3.26 -16.64
CA LEU A 450 24.50 -2.79 -16.97
C LEU A 450 24.61 -1.60 -17.92
N ALA A 451 23.83 -1.65 -19.00
CA ALA A 451 23.58 -0.50 -19.85
C ALA A 451 22.79 0.59 -19.09
N PRO A 452 22.72 1.83 -19.61
CA PRO A 452 21.84 2.87 -19.07
C PRO A 452 20.44 2.34 -18.79
N HIS A 453 19.89 2.69 -17.63
CA HIS A 453 18.53 2.33 -17.19
C HIS A 453 18.20 0.82 -17.17
N GLN A 454 19.19 -0.07 -17.35
CA GLN A 454 18.96 -1.51 -17.43
C GLN A 454 18.72 -2.11 -16.05
N THR A 455 17.86 -3.14 -16.00
CA THR A 455 17.75 -4.05 -14.87
C THR A 455 18.18 -5.45 -15.26
N LEU A 456 19.16 -6.00 -14.55
CA LEU A 456 19.44 -7.44 -14.57
C LEU A 456 18.59 -8.11 -13.50
N ILE A 457 17.95 -9.23 -13.83
CA ILE A 457 17.09 -9.95 -12.90
C ILE A 457 17.33 -11.46 -13.02
N TYR A 458 17.59 -12.09 -11.88
CA TYR A 458 17.98 -13.49 -11.79
C TYR A 458 17.14 -14.25 -10.77
N ARG A 459 16.86 -15.52 -11.06
CA ARG A 459 16.63 -16.52 -10.01
C ARG A 459 17.98 -17.08 -9.56
N VAL A 460 18.14 -17.30 -8.28
CA VAL A 460 19.39 -17.69 -7.62
C VAL A 460 19.17 -18.93 -6.79
N THR A 461 20.01 -19.94 -7.00
CA THR A 461 20.04 -21.16 -6.18
C THR A 461 21.40 -21.26 -5.51
N GLY A 462 21.42 -21.58 -4.22
CA GLY A 462 22.65 -21.73 -3.44
C GLY A 462 22.38 -22.15 -2.00
N ALA A 463 23.44 -22.45 -1.26
CA ALA A 463 23.31 -22.79 0.15
C ALA A 463 23.04 -21.52 0.99
N HIS A 464 22.00 -21.54 1.81
CA HIS A 464 21.70 -20.43 2.72
C HIS A 464 22.78 -20.27 3.79
N ARG A 465 23.00 -19.01 4.22
CA ARG A 465 23.90 -18.69 5.32
C ARG A 465 23.39 -19.28 6.64
N LEU A 466 22.08 -19.18 6.88
CA LEU A 466 21.39 -19.86 7.98
C LEU A 466 20.80 -21.17 7.43
N ALA A 467 21.30 -22.31 7.91
CA ALA A 467 20.97 -23.62 7.32
C ALA A 467 19.70 -24.26 7.88
N ASP A 468 19.32 -23.90 9.11
CA ASP A 468 18.27 -24.50 9.93
C ASP A 468 17.13 -23.51 10.23
N GLY A 469 16.90 -22.55 9.33
CA GLY A 469 15.91 -21.51 9.54
C GLY A 469 16.03 -20.36 8.55
N HIS A 470 15.48 -19.21 8.93
CA HIS A 470 15.57 -17.97 8.14
C HIS A 470 15.71 -16.76 9.06
N TYR A 471 16.39 -15.72 8.56
CA TYR A 471 16.32 -14.42 9.21
C TYR A 471 14.95 -13.80 8.96
N LEU A 472 14.42 -13.06 9.93
CA LEU A 472 13.13 -12.37 9.77
C LEU A 472 13.14 -11.39 8.59
N SER A 473 14.30 -10.79 8.29
CA SER A 473 14.48 -9.90 7.14
C SER A 473 14.46 -10.61 5.79
N GLU A 474 14.50 -11.95 5.75
CA GLU A 474 14.36 -12.74 4.51
C GLU A 474 12.93 -13.17 4.24
N ALA A 475 12.04 -13.05 5.23
CA ALA A 475 10.63 -13.42 5.16
C ALA A 475 9.73 -12.22 5.56
N PRO A 476 9.84 -11.07 4.89
CA PRO A 476 9.09 -9.86 5.28
C PRO A 476 7.56 -10.05 5.24
N SER A 477 7.04 -10.99 4.43
CA SER A 477 5.61 -11.31 4.40
C SER A 477 5.08 -11.87 5.72
N ASP A 478 5.96 -12.47 6.53
CA ASP A 478 5.63 -13.08 7.81
C ASP A 478 5.89 -12.12 8.98
N VAL A 479 6.35 -10.88 8.74
CA VAL A 479 6.65 -9.88 9.79
C VAL A 479 5.81 -8.62 9.58
N ASN A 480 4.85 -8.37 10.47
CA ASN A 480 3.95 -7.22 10.41
C ASN A 480 4.22 -6.22 11.55
N PRO A 481 4.57 -4.96 11.25
CA PRO A 481 4.57 -3.87 12.22
C PRO A 481 3.14 -3.49 12.61
N ALA A 482 2.66 -4.09 13.70
CA ALA A 482 1.35 -3.79 14.28
C ALA A 482 1.35 -2.40 14.92
N GLU A 483 2.45 -2.06 15.60
CA GLU A 483 2.77 -0.72 16.09
C GLU A 483 4.24 -0.43 15.75
N ASP A 484 4.54 0.67 15.06
CA ASP A 484 5.88 0.96 14.54
C ASP A 484 6.68 1.97 15.37
N GLY A 485 6.07 2.54 16.41
CA GLY A 485 6.68 3.49 17.34
C GLY A 485 6.73 4.94 16.83
N ILE A 486 6.10 5.24 15.70
CA ILE A 486 6.02 6.59 15.14
C ILE A 486 4.93 7.38 15.88
N ALA A 487 5.32 8.44 16.59
CA ALA A 487 4.38 9.32 17.27
C ALA A 487 3.85 10.45 16.37
N LEU A 488 4.69 10.93 15.45
CA LEU A 488 4.38 12.00 14.52
C LEU A 488 4.87 11.56 13.13
N PRO A 489 3.96 11.33 12.17
CA PRO A 489 4.36 10.97 10.81
C PRO A 489 5.13 12.10 10.11
N GLU A 490 6.23 11.73 9.48
CA GLU A 490 7.09 12.64 8.72
C GLU A 490 7.24 12.17 7.27
N GLY A 491 7.47 13.13 6.37
CA GLY A 491 7.74 12.86 4.96
C GLY A 491 9.07 12.12 4.81
N ASP A 492 9.13 11.12 3.94
CA ASP A 492 10.36 10.34 3.72
C ASP A 492 11.36 11.08 2.82
N PRO A 493 12.48 11.59 3.37
CA PRO A 493 13.44 12.39 2.62
C PRO A 493 14.31 11.56 1.67
N THR A 494 14.16 10.23 1.65
CA THR A 494 14.95 9.34 0.79
C THR A 494 14.29 9.03 -0.55
N ILE A 495 13.04 9.48 -0.73
CA ILE A 495 12.30 9.30 -1.97
C ILE A 495 12.92 10.17 -3.06
N HIS A 496 13.21 9.56 -4.22
CA HIS A 496 13.78 10.27 -5.37
C HIS A 496 12.93 11.47 -5.74
N HIS A 497 13.59 12.62 -5.88
CA HIS A 497 12.95 13.83 -6.36
C HIS A 497 12.80 13.74 -7.88
N GLU A 498 11.56 13.75 -8.34
CA GLU A 498 11.25 13.79 -9.76
C GLU A 498 11.97 14.94 -10.46
N LEU A 499 12.62 14.65 -11.58
CA LEU A 499 13.06 15.66 -12.54
C LEU A 499 11.84 16.20 -13.29
N SER A 500 11.05 17.02 -12.60
CA SER A 500 9.84 17.65 -13.14
C SER A 500 10.18 18.52 -14.36
N PRO A 501 9.33 18.55 -15.41
CA PRO A 501 9.49 19.50 -16.51
C PRO A 501 9.63 20.93 -15.96
N TRP A 502 10.60 21.69 -16.49
CA TRP A 502 10.91 23.02 -15.97
C TRP A 502 9.68 23.95 -16.05
N GLY A 503 9.08 24.22 -14.89
CA GLY A 503 7.93 25.13 -14.72
C GLY A 503 8.31 26.55 -14.29
N GLY A 504 9.61 26.86 -14.21
CA GLY A 504 10.14 28.10 -13.62
C GLY A 504 10.46 27.97 -12.12
N SER A 505 11.01 29.03 -11.52
CA SER A 505 11.42 29.09 -10.11
C SER A 505 10.41 29.83 -9.20
N LYS A 506 9.17 30.03 -9.66
CA LYS A 506 8.10 30.63 -8.86
C LYS A 506 7.43 29.54 -8.02
N GLY A 507 7.95 29.29 -6.83
CA GLY A 507 7.41 28.32 -5.90
C GLY A 507 8.49 27.71 -5.00
N PRO A 508 8.10 26.89 -4.02
CA PRO A 508 9.05 26.26 -3.09
C PRO A 508 9.81 25.07 -3.70
N GLY A 509 9.46 24.59 -4.90
CA GLY A 509 9.99 23.36 -5.49
C GLY A 509 9.30 22.09 -4.95
N ASP A 510 9.79 20.93 -5.35
CA ASP A 510 9.28 19.61 -4.93
C ASP A 510 9.95 19.17 -3.62
N PHE A 511 9.15 18.78 -2.62
CA PHE A 511 9.63 18.32 -1.30
C PHE A 511 9.00 16.98 -0.91
N PRO A 512 9.61 16.23 0.03
CA PRO A 512 9.04 14.97 0.52
C PRO A 512 7.67 15.19 1.14
N GLN A 513 6.66 14.55 0.57
CA GLN A 513 5.25 14.66 1.01
C GLN A 513 4.65 13.32 1.47
N TYR A 514 5.28 12.20 1.12
CA TYR A 514 4.78 10.86 1.43
C TYR A 514 5.19 10.44 2.84
N GLY A 515 4.21 10.11 3.69
CA GLY A 515 4.48 9.60 5.02
C GLY A 515 5.22 8.26 4.96
N GLY A 516 6.22 8.08 5.82
CA GLY A 516 6.99 6.82 5.85
C GLY A 516 8.31 6.86 6.60
N TRP A 517 8.81 8.07 6.90
CA TRP A 517 10.05 8.22 7.65
C TRP A 517 9.92 7.62 9.06
N GLY A 518 10.91 6.80 9.46
CA GLY A 518 10.87 6.12 10.76
C GLY A 518 10.08 4.80 10.77
N GLY A 519 9.58 4.32 9.63
CA GLY A 519 8.96 2.99 9.55
C GLY A 519 9.96 1.85 9.78
N ALA A 520 9.48 0.73 10.33
CA ALA A 520 10.26 -0.51 10.45
C ALA A 520 10.90 -0.95 9.11
N GLN A 521 12.16 -1.40 9.15
CA GLN A 521 12.89 -1.86 7.96
C GLN A 521 13.63 -3.19 8.20
N ALA A 522 13.75 -3.98 7.15
CA ALA A 522 14.59 -5.17 7.08
C ALA A 522 16.06 -4.76 6.82
N ASP A 523 16.99 -5.29 7.61
CA ASP A 523 18.46 -5.13 7.53
C ASP A 523 18.97 -3.69 7.65
N ARG A 524 18.10 -2.75 8.02
CA ARG A 524 18.40 -1.32 8.12
C ARG A 524 17.65 -0.70 9.28
N THR A 525 18.16 0.41 9.79
CA THR A 525 17.43 1.23 10.74
C THR A 525 16.21 1.85 10.07
N PRO A 526 15.23 2.35 10.84
CA PRO A 526 14.11 3.11 10.30
C PRO A 526 14.47 4.34 9.46
N PHE A 527 15.75 4.73 9.49
CA PHE A 527 16.32 5.89 8.80
C PHE A 527 17.31 5.47 7.69
N GLY A 528 17.22 4.22 7.22
CA GLY A 528 17.99 3.72 6.08
C GLY A 528 19.48 3.48 6.35
N ARG A 529 19.93 3.49 7.61
CA ARG A 529 21.34 3.25 7.99
C ARG A 529 21.60 1.76 8.26
N PRO A 530 22.86 1.29 8.20
CA PRO A 530 23.21 -0.04 8.69
C PRO A 530 22.84 -0.21 10.16
N LEU A 531 22.32 -1.38 10.53
CA LEU A 531 22.02 -1.72 11.93
C LEU A 531 23.32 -1.79 12.74
N ARG A 532 23.42 -1.05 13.84
CA ARG A 532 24.63 -1.00 14.68
C ARG A 532 24.30 -1.00 16.16
N LEU A 533 24.93 -1.92 16.88
CA LEU A 533 24.89 -1.97 18.35
C LEU A 533 26.31 -1.94 18.88
N MET A 534 26.68 -0.89 19.61
CA MET A 534 28.03 -0.76 20.21
C MET A 534 29.15 -0.88 19.19
N GLY A 535 28.98 -0.24 18.02
CA GLY A 535 29.93 -0.27 16.92
C GLY A 535 29.94 -1.56 16.09
N LYS A 536 29.26 -2.63 16.53
CA LYS A 536 29.11 -3.86 15.75
C LYS A 536 27.99 -3.69 14.73
N VAL A 537 28.32 -3.86 13.46
CA VAL A 537 27.36 -3.89 12.35
C VAL A 537 26.64 -5.23 12.31
N TYR A 538 25.34 -5.19 12.03
CA TYR A 538 24.52 -6.35 11.71
C TYR A 538 23.99 -6.18 10.28
N ASP A 539 24.29 -7.12 9.41
CA ASP A 539 23.77 -7.17 8.03
C ASP A 539 22.46 -7.96 7.94
N THR A 540 22.05 -8.60 9.04
CA THR A 540 20.74 -9.20 9.21
C THR A 540 20.00 -8.67 10.44
N GLY A 541 18.72 -8.35 10.30
CA GLY A 541 17.87 -8.01 11.43
C GLY A 541 16.68 -7.14 11.06
N ILE A 542 15.95 -6.67 12.06
CA ILE A 542 14.85 -5.71 11.88
C ILE A 542 15.16 -4.45 12.69
N GLY A 543 15.19 -3.30 12.01
CA GLY A 543 15.25 -1.99 12.66
C GLY A 543 13.85 -1.41 12.85
N VAL A 544 13.57 -0.94 14.06
CA VAL A 544 12.27 -0.31 14.43
C VAL A 544 12.51 0.88 15.35
N LEU A 545 11.49 1.71 15.58
CA LEU A 545 11.54 2.65 16.70
C LEU A 545 11.12 1.93 18.00
N ALA A 546 11.59 2.41 19.14
CA ALA A 546 11.07 1.98 20.44
C ALA A 546 9.59 2.33 20.56
N ASN A 547 8.91 1.66 21.49
CA ASN A 547 7.44 1.64 21.59
C ASN A 547 6.79 1.02 20.35
N SER A 548 7.34 -0.11 19.91
CA SER A 548 6.86 -0.89 18.76
C SER A 548 6.48 -2.31 19.17
N ARG A 549 5.60 -2.90 18.38
CA ARG A 549 5.18 -4.30 18.43
C ARG A 549 5.14 -4.86 17.02
N LEU A 550 6.00 -5.84 16.77
CA LEU A 550 5.98 -6.63 15.53
C LEU A 550 5.25 -7.94 15.79
N GLU A 551 4.43 -8.37 14.85
CA GLU A 551 3.83 -9.70 14.79
C GLU A 551 4.60 -10.54 13.78
N VAL A 552 4.97 -11.76 14.15
CA VAL A 552 5.74 -12.68 13.31
C VAL A 552 4.99 -14.00 13.18
N ARG A 553 4.64 -14.39 11.96
CA ARG A 553 4.06 -15.71 11.69
C ARG A 553 5.16 -16.77 11.82
N ASN A 554 4.93 -17.72 12.70
CA ASN A 554 5.82 -18.86 12.85
C ASN A 554 5.31 -20.03 11.99
N ARG A 555 6.15 -20.54 11.09
CA ARG A 555 5.80 -21.61 10.14
C ARG A 555 6.17 -23.01 10.66
N GLY A 556 6.33 -23.14 11.97
CA GLY A 556 6.63 -24.41 12.64
C GLY A 556 8.01 -24.48 13.31
N GLN A 557 8.79 -23.41 13.25
CA GLN A 557 10.09 -23.32 13.91
C GLN A 557 9.94 -23.42 15.43
N SER A 558 10.99 -23.91 16.09
CA SER A 558 10.98 -24.18 17.53
C SER A 558 11.68 -23.12 18.36
N ARG A 559 12.54 -22.30 17.75
CA ARG A 559 13.34 -21.29 18.45
C ARG A 559 13.33 -19.94 17.77
N PHE A 560 13.15 -18.89 18.57
CA PHE A 560 13.46 -17.51 18.20
C PHE A 560 14.76 -17.06 18.86
N ALA A 561 15.59 -16.29 18.16
CA ALA A 561 16.77 -15.65 18.72
C ALA A 561 17.08 -14.29 18.07
N ALA A 562 17.56 -13.34 18.86
CA ALA A 562 18.06 -12.05 18.40
C ALA A 562 19.10 -11.44 19.37
N THR A 563 19.86 -10.46 18.89
CA THR A 563 20.65 -9.54 19.71
C THR A 563 19.98 -8.16 19.67
N VAL A 564 19.61 -7.63 20.83
CA VAL A 564 18.78 -6.43 20.94
C VAL A 564 19.49 -5.27 21.63
N GLY A 565 19.17 -4.05 21.21
CA GLY A 565 19.68 -2.84 21.82
C GLY A 565 19.18 -1.57 21.12
N ILE A 566 19.64 -0.42 21.62
CA ILE A 566 19.41 0.89 21.01
C ILE A 566 20.45 1.07 19.92
N ASP A 567 20.02 1.46 18.72
CA ASP A 567 20.92 1.65 17.58
C ASP A 567 21.90 2.82 17.82
N ASP A 568 23.13 2.69 17.32
CA ASP A 568 24.15 3.73 17.41
C ASP A 568 23.73 5.06 16.73
N SER A 569 22.72 5.04 15.85
CA SER A 569 22.15 6.25 15.24
C SER A 569 21.18 7.01 16.14
N ALA A 570 20.88 6.52 17.35
CA ALA A 570 19.97 7.20 18.27
C ALA A 570 20.52 8.55 18.75
N THR A 571 19.69 9.58 18.66
CA THR A 571 20.01 10.93 19.16
C THR A 571 19.51 11.16 20.59
N ALA A 572 18.40 10.50 20.96
CA ALA A 572 17.84 10.55 22.31
C ALA A 572 18.74 9.79 23.31
N ARG A 573 19.08 10.45 24.42
CA ARG A 573 19.98 9.92 25.47
C ARG A 573 19.22 9.66 26.76
N GLY A 574 19.80 8.80 27.62
CA GLY A 574 19.28 8.54 28.97
C GLY A 574 18.02 7.67 29.03
N ARG A 575 17.48 7.25 27.88
CA ARG A 575 16.34 6.34 27.77
C ARG A 575 16.79 4.90 27.86
N ARG A 576 15.94 4.05 28.45
CA ARG A 576 16.15 2.60 28.47
C ARG A 576 15.04 1.90 27.73
N VAL A 577 15.38 0.80 27.08
CA VAL A 577 14.45 -0.03 26.33
C VAL A 577 14.46 -1.45 26.89
N VAL A 578 13.27 -2.01 27.09
CA VAL A 578 13.06 -3.41 27.42
C VAL A 578 12.50 -4.11 26.18
N PHE A 579 13.13 -5.22 25.82
CA PHE A 579 12.69 -6.08 24.72
C PHE A 579 12.00 -7.31 25.30
N ALA A 580 10.89 -7.71 24.70
CA ALA A 580 10.12 -8.87 25.10
C ALA A 580 9.67 -9.68 23.88
N VAL A 581 9.66 -11.00 24.03
CA VAL A 581 9.16 -11.95 23.04
C VAL A 581 7.97 -12.65 23.64
N TYR A 582 6.85 -12.62 22.93
CA TYR A 582 5.62 -13.33 23.28
C TYR A 582 5.32 -14.40 22.23
N GLY A 583 4.65 -15.47 22.63
CA GLY A 583 4.09 -16.48 21.72
C GLY A 583 2.61 -16.64 22.02
N ASP A 584 1.77 -16.38 21.02
CA ASP A 584 0.30 -16.40 21.13
C ASP A 584 -0.20 -15.60 22.35
N GLY A 585 0.36 -14.40 22.57
CA GLY A 585 0.01 -13.51 23.69
C GLY A 585 0.73 -13.81 25.01
N GLN A 586 1.46 -14.92 25.13
CA GLN A 586 2.13 -15.33 26.37
C GLN A 586 3.60 -14.89 26.37
N LEU A 587 4.08 -14.29 27.46
CA LEU A 587 5.48 -13.88 27.59
C LEU A 587 6.40 -15.10 27.62
N LEU A 588 7.37 -15.15 26.70
CA LEU A 588 8.35 -16.24 26.58
C LEU A 588 9.74 -15.80 27.03
N ALA A 589 10.14 -14.58 26.68
CA ALA A 589 11.44 -14.04 27.03
C ALA A 589 11.41 -12.52 27.21
N ARG A 590 12.31 -12.01 28.04
CA ARG A 590 12.45 -10.57 28.31
C ARG A 590 13.90 -10.22 28.56
N SER A 591 14.37 -9.14 27.96
CA SER A 591 15.71 -8.60 28.24
C SER A 591 15.73 -7.84 29.56
N ARG A 592 16.93 -7.63 30.11
CA ARG A 592 17.14 -6.49 31.01
C ARG A 592 16.87 -5.17 30.27
N PRO A 593 16.59 -4.05 30.97
CA PRO A 593 16.65 -2.74 30.35
C PRO A 593 18.03 -2.51 29.70
N VAL A 594 18.04 -1.97 28.49
CA VAL A 594 19.25 -1.66 27.72
C VAL A 594 19.28 -0.16 27.44
N SER A 595 20.43 0.48 27.66
CA SER A 595 20.69 1.89 27.38
C SER A 595 21.54 2.07 26.12
N LEU A 596 21.57 3.29 25.58
CA LEU A 596 22.51 3.65 24.52
C LEU A 596 23.95 3.53 25.07
N ASN A 597 24.86 3.01 24.25
CA ASN A 597 26.25 2.71 24.62
C ASN A 597 26.44 1.63 25.70
N GLU A 598 25.42 0.81 25.95
CA GLU A 598 25.52 -0.36 26.80
C GLU A 598 25.69 -1.63 25.96
N ALA A 599 26.35 -2.66 26.50
CA ALA A 599 26.45 -3.95 25.83
C ALA A 599 25.05 -4.44 25.40
N PRO A 600 24.87 -4.89 24.15
CA PRO A 600 23.58 -5.38 23.68
C PRO A 600 23.19 -6.66 24.42
N ALA A 601 21.88 -6.94 24.48
CA ALA A 601 21.35 -8.12 25.16
C ALA A 601 21.04 -9.23 24.15
N ALA A 602 21.42 -10.46 24.45
CA ALA A 602 20.89 -11.62 23.73
C ALA A 602 19.49 -11.97 24.25
N ILE A 603 18.56 -12.28 23.35
CA ILE A 603 17.22 -12.75 23.69
C ILE A 603 16.90 -14.00 22.88
N GLN A 604 16.33 -15.00 23.55
CA GLN A 604 15.96 -16.28 22.94
C GLN A 604 14.66 -16.79 23.57
N ALA A 605 13.83 -17.46 22.78
CA ALA A 605 12.56 -18.01 23.23
C ALA A 605 12.29 -19.37 22.56
N ASP A 606 11.68 -20.30 23.31
CA ASP A 606 11.05 -21.51 22.75
C ASP A 606 9.70 -21.10 22.18
N VAL A 607 9.58 -21.16 20.86
CA VAL A 607 8.37 -20.81 20.10
C VAL A 607 7.70 -22.05 19.52
N ARG A 608 8.05 -23.24 19.98
CA ARG A 608 7.44 -24.49 19.53
C ARG A 608 5.93 -24.46 19.75
N GLY A 609 5.20 -24.75 18.68
CA GLY A 609 3.73 -24.75 18.69
C GLY A 609 3.09 -23.38 18.76
N ARG A 610 3.87 -22.29 18.74
CA ARG A 610 3.35 -20.91 18.69
C ARG A 610 3.08 -20.52 17.26
N GLN A 611 1.92 -19.93 16.98
CA GLN A 611 1.54 -19.49 15.63
C GLN A 611 1.98 -18.05 15.37
N ILE A 612 1.82 -17.19 16.37
CA ILE A 612 2.22 -15.78 16.31
C ILE A 612 3.26 -15.52 17.39
N VAL A 613 4.42 -15.02 16.98
CA VAL A 613 5.47 -14.50 17.87
C VAL A 613 5.41 -12.98 17.84
N GLU A 614 5.27 -12.33 18.98
CA GLU A 614 5.24 -10.86 19.07
C GLU A 614 6.54 -10.33 19.66
N LEU A 615 7.17 -9.39 18.96
CA LEU A 615 8.41 -8.73 19.36
C LEU A 615 8.09 -7.32 19.82
N VAL A 616 8.22 -7.06 21.12
CA VAL A 616 7.87 -5.77 21.73
C VAL A 616 9.13 -5.07 22.22
N ALA A 617 9.35 -3.84 21.77
CA ALA A 617 10.39 -2.96 22.30
C ALA A 617 9.74 -1.76 22.99
N ARG A 618 9.88 -1.67 24.32
CA ARG A 618 9.23 -0.61 25.12
C ARG A 618 10.26 0.29 25.79
N SER A 619 10.12 1.60 25.62
CA SER A 619 10.93 2.59 26.32
C SER A 619 10.33 2.91 27.69
N ASP A 620 11.17 3.29 28.66
CA ASP A 620 10.75 3.73 29.99
C ASP A 620 10.14 5.14 30.05
N SER A 621 10.16 5.88 28.93
CA SER A 621 9.57 7.22 28.80
C SER A 621 8.75 7.36 27.52
N ALA A 622 7.84 8.34 27.52
CA ALA A 622 7.09 8.73 26.33
C ALA A 622 8.06 9.14 25.19
N PRO A 623 7.65 8.95 23.91
CA PRO A 623 8.45 9.35 22.77
C PRO A 623 8.45 10.88 22.63
N ASP A 624 9.47 11.51 23.20
CA ASP A 624 9.83 12.92 22.97
C ASP A 624 10.66 13.11 21.69
N ALA A 625 11.38 12.07 21.29
CA ALA A 625 12.07 11.93 20.02
C ALA A 625 12.06 10.46 19.54
N PRO A 626 12.22 10.22 18.22
CA PRO A 626 12.40 8.88 17.69
C PRO A 626 13.62 8.18 18.32
N LEU A 627 13.43 6.95 18.77
CA LEU A 627 14.49 6.14 19.38
C LEU A 627 14.67 4.85 18.57
N PRO A 628 15.61 4.78 17.62
CA PRO A 628 15.82 3.59 16.83
C PRO A 628 16.40 2.46 17.69
N VAL A 629 15.86 1.26 17.51
CA VAL A 629 16.27 0.03 18.18
C VAL A 629 16.41 -1.10 17.18
N VAL A 630 17.22 -2.09 17.53
CA VAL A 630 17.65 -3.16 16.63
C VAL A 630 17.25 -4.51 17.20
N TRP A 631 16.66 -5.35 16.35
CA TRP A 631 16.56 -6.80 16.53
C TRP A 631 17.58 -7.46 15.59
N GLY A 632 18.84 -7.46 16.00
CA GLY A 632 19.99 -7.92 15.20
C GLY A 632 20.04 -9.44 15.11
N ASP A 633 20.31 -9.96 13.92
CA ASP A 633 20.26 -11.39 13.58
C ASP A 633 18.96 -12.08 14.02
N ALA A 634 17.85 -11.33 14.07
CA ALA A 634 16.54 -11.87 14.43
C ALA A 634 16.15 -12.99 13.47
N ARG A 635 15.92 -14.18 14.01
CA ARG A 635 15.71 -15.40 13.22
C ARG A 635 14.81 -16.40 13.93
N LEU A 636 14.20 -17.25 13.11
CA LEU A 636 13.48 -18.45 13.52
C LEU A 636 14.26 -19.68 13.04
N THR A 637 14.51 -20.65 13.93
CA THR A 637 15.21 -21.90 13.64
C THR A 637 14.52 -23.11 14.27
N ASP A 638 14.87 -24.30 13.80
CA ASP A 638 14.35 -25.57 14.34
C ASP A 638 15.04 -26.03 15.64
#